data_AF-A0A0B7FH80-F1
#
_entry.id   AF-A0A0B7FH80-F1
#
_cell.length_a   1.000
_cell.length_b   1.000
_cell.length_c   1.000
_cell.angle_alpha   90.00
_cell.angle_beta   90.00
_cell.angle_gamma   90.00
#
_symmetry.space_group_name_H-M   'P 1'
#
loop_
_entity.id
_entity.type
_entity.pdbx_description
1 polymer ?
#
loop_
_entity_poly.entity_id
_entity_poly.type
_entity_poly.pdbx_seq_one_letter_code
_entity_poly.pdbx_strand_id
1 'polypeptide(L)'
;MTPSLGFSLLGVATLATTVSAQHWPLPEGYHRFAPRADGFRWQKCGSRECSRFEVPLDWADPSAGKASLAVSRYKATKQPRLGTIFVNPGGPGGSGVELIQDGNAVKISEASGGQYDIFSWDPRGIGETVPRADCFATATEENLFWEGTIPRAGLEARGNFTDQVDIDAFYEQVDEVDVLLEELGKRCVAYSPDTFQYIGSAAAVRDMIAMHDVLEGSNKPIDYWGLSYGTIIGIYFVNMFPERVGRVVLDGVVDPERWANQPSYQKWVVKPESTDEAFNGFVTACAAAGPSGCAIATKNSSPETVRKFVSDLIDMAYYYKRKMGRSARYGSAYVRSRVYSGMYGPSDWPSLAKQLVGIHEFLQNATSTPSSTQTKRSPDTRFIDILPRQSTNNTSGNQPAIDYAFQGVTCADALDAGNTTTKDVFDFLVYTTRAVSPMFGPAWGDAGFYCHRWPVRAVERFTGPWNKKLANPILVIGNEADPVTPYISAKKVADRLGDSAILIQQDDYGHTSLAMHSNCTISALQNYFLENKLPSQDILCGTNQQLFPGPGITKGSISKLSSTSNSLSTTETNSLQDELDKVRQHAPMVRYSKLPFRHLVSLYDVHITHTPMIMAAEFSRSAIARHSDFTTSTDERGYFSLVEKGSGGRTRHVRGSLVAQFAANDPKAFADACELIHPYVDGVDLNCGCPQPWAYSEHVGSWLLRQPDRVRDLVRAAKDRLGWGYSVSIKVRVDSDLKRTQQLMETAVHAGASYITVHGRTRQQASTVPVNLPAISFARECVKGDLSVVANGDAWSATENEVIRRETGCESVMSARGLLANPALFSGYELTPMSTIQEFVKLGTNYGLVFALFHRHIAYMLESRFPSKSERTLFSSLTSHAGIIDYLESRDIACIY
;
A
#
# COMPACT_ATOMS: atom_id res chain seq x y z
N MET A 1 -64.20 -35.03 26.87
CA MET A 1 -63.50 -33.76 27.20
C MET A 1 -62.15 -34.18 27.79
N THR A 2 -61.01 -33.92 27.16
CA THR A 2 -60.71 -32.78 26.24
C THR A 2 -59.47 -33.09 25.36
N PRO A 3 -59.22 -32.34 24.26
CA PRO A 3 -59.04 -32.81 22.87
C PRO A 3 -57.56 -33.14 22.50
N SER A 4 -57.26 -33.97 21.50
CA SER A 4 -57.22 -33.79 20.02
C SER A 4 -56.24 -32.72 19.50
N LEU A 5 -55.19 -33.13 18.76
CA LEU A 5 -54.97 -32.92 17.32
C LEU A 5 -53.48 -33.09 16.98
N GLY A 6 -53.19 -33.95 16.00
CA GLY A 6 -51.86 -34.24 15.51
C GLY A 6 -51.36 -33.21 14.49
N PHE A 7 -50.04 -32.99 14.49
CA PHE A 7 -49.30 -32.41 13.39
C PHE A 7 -48.35 -33.48 12.83
N SER A 8 -48.55 -33.81 11.56
CA SER A 8 -47.60 -34.62 10.79
C SER A 8 -46.45 -33.72 10.36
N LEU A 9 -45.22 -34.06 10.76
CA LEU A 9 -44.00 -33.46 10.23
C LEU A 9 -43.85 -33.87 8.75
N LEU A 10 -44.13 -32.95 7.84
CA LEU A 10 -43.57 -32.98 6.48
C LEU A 10 -42.23 -32.27 6.54
N GLY A 11 -41.15 -33.06 6.54
CA GLY A 11 -39.79 -32.55 6.39
C GLY A 11 -39.61 -31.94 5.01
N VAL A 12 -39.52 -30.61 4.94
CA VAL A 12 -39.03 -29.92 3.76
C VAL A 12 -37.50 -29.92 3.87
N ALA A 13 -36.85 -30.86 3.20
CA ALA A 13 -35.44 -30.76 2.89
C ALA A 13 -35.28 -29.64 1.85
N THR A 14 -34.96 -28.42 2.29
CA THR A 14 -34.48 -27.37 1.41
C THR A 14 -33.09 -27.78 0.92
N LEU A 15 -33.06 -28.38 -0.28
CA LEU A 15 -31.83 -28.50 -1.06
C LEU A 15 -31.31 -27.08 -1.32
N ALA A 16 -30.30 -26.67 -0.55
CA ALA A 16 -29.45 -25.56 -0.89
C ALA A 16 -28.75 -25.93 -2.21
N THR A 17 -29.35 -25.51 -3.33
CA THR A 17 -28.70 -25.58 -4.62
C THR A 17 -27.60 -24.54 -4.60
N THR A 18 -26.36 -24.99 -4.43
CA THR A 18 -25.19 -24.18 -4.73
C THR A 18 -25.26 -23.84 -6.22
N VAL A 19 -25.68 -22.61 -6.54
CA VAL A 19 -25.58 -22.07 -7.89
C VAL A 19 -24.09 -21.89 -8.16
N SER A 20 -23.46 -22.92 -8.73
CA SER A 20 -22.13 -22.79 -9.30
C SER A 20 -22.26 -21.89 -10.52
N ALA A 21 -21.63 -20.71 -10.49
CA ALA A 21 -21.61 -19.79 -11.62
C ALA A 21 -20.98 -20.49 -12.82
N GLN A 22 -21.82 -20.99 -13.73
CA GLN A 22 -21.36 -21.52 -15.00
C GLN A 22 -20.75 -20.38 -15.82
N HIS A 23 -19.55 -20.61 -16.34
CA HIS A 23 -18.89 -19.69 -17.25
C HIS A 23 -19.65 -19.68 -18.58
N TRP A 24 -20.68 -18.82 -18.68
CA TRP A 24 -21.42 -18.64 -19.92
C TRP A 24 -20.70 -17.59 -20.77
N PRO A 25 -20.12 -17.94 -21.94
CA PRO A 25 -19.62 -16.93 -22.84
C PRO A 25 -20.80 -16.10 -23.36
N LEU A 26 -20.90 -14.85 -22.90
CA LEU A 26 -21.87 -13.89 -23.42
C LEU A 26 -21.59 -13.66 -24.92
N PRO A 27 -22.61 -13.65 -25.79
CA PRO A 27 -22.43 -13.35 -27.21
C PRO A 27 -21.76 -11.99 -27.45
N GLU A 28 -21.01 -11.88 -28.53
CA GLU A 28 -20.40 -10.61 -28.95
C GLU A 28 -21.51 -9.55 -29.16
N GLY A 29 -21.36 -8.37 -28.55
CA GLY A 29 -22.34 -7.29 -28.63
C GLY A 29 -23.53 -7.39 -27.65
N TYR A 30 -23.52 -8.33 -26.70
CA TYR A 30 -24.64 -8.54 -25.77
C TYR A 30 -25.04 -7.29 -24.94
N HIS A 31 -24.06 -6.46 -24.57
CA HIS A 31 -24.26 -5.16 -23.90
C HIS A 31 -25.13 -4.16 -24.70
N ARG A 32 -25.33 -4.38 -26.00
CA ARG A 32 -26.06 -3.48 -26.92
C ARG A 32 -27.58 -3.71 -26.92
N PHE A 33 -28.08 -4.73 -26.20
CA PHE A 33 -29.48 -5.16 -26.21
C PHE A 33 -30.35 -4.60 -25.07
N ALA A 34 -29.87 -3.61 -24.29
CA ALA A 34 -30.72 -2.90 -23.35
C ALA A 34 -32.00 -2.38 -24.05
N PRO A 35 -33.20 -2.54 -23.47
CA PRO A 35 -34.44 -2.06 -24.10
C PRO A 35 -34.37 -0.54 -24.32
N ARG A 36 -34.16 -0.13 -25.58
CA ARG A 36 -33.95 1.28 -25.99
C ARG A 36 -35.24 2.12 -26.04
N ALA A 37 -36.34 1.61 -25.48
CA ALA A 37 -37.69 2.05 -25.84
C ALA A 37 -37.95 3.55 -25.57
N ASP A 38 -37.27 4.16 -24.59
CA ASP A 38 -37.57 5.54 -24.16
C ASP A 38 -36.36 6.49 -24.01
N GLY A 39 -35.12 6.02 -24.19
CA GLY A 39 -33.91 6.84 -24.02
C GLY A 39 -33.84 7.57 -22.67
N PHE A 40 -33.25 8.77 -22.65
CA PHE A 40 -33.24 9.64 -21.47
C PHE A 40 -34.34 10.71 -21.56
N ARG A 41 -35.22 10.75 -20.57
CA ARG A 41 -36.22 11.81 -20.39
C ARG A 41 -35.71 12.80 -19.34
N TRP A 42 -34.96 13.80 -19.78
CA TRP A 42 -34.31 14.77 -18.90
C TRP A 42 -35.31 15.75 -18.29
N GLN A 43 -35.20 15.97 -16.99
CA GLN A 43 -35.95 16.99 -16.25
C GLN A 43 -35.01 17.74 -15.31
N LYS A 44 -35.40 18.96 -14.90
CA LYS A 44 -34.64 19.71 -13.89
C LYS A 44 -34.80 19.07 -12.52
N CYS A 45 -33.69 18.93 -11.79
CA CYS A 45 -33.62 18.51 -10.40
C CYS A 45 -32.65 19.45 -9.68
N GLY A 46 -33.18 20.45 -8.98
CA GLY A 46 -32.37 21.55 -8.46
C GLY A 46 -31.71 22.36 -9.58
N SER A 47 -30.38 22.54 -9.53
CA SER A 47 -29.59 23.24 -10.54
C SER A 47 -29.06 22.32 -11.65
N ARG A 48 -29.37 21.01 -11.60
CA ARG A 48 -28.87 19.97 -12.51
C ARG A 48 -30.02 19.35 -13.31
N GLU A 49 -29.70 18.41 -14.20
CA GLU A 49 -30.68 17.59 -14.90
C GLU A 49 -30.63 16.14 -14.42
N CYS A 50 -31.80 15.53 -14.21
CA CYS A 50 -31.93 14.14 -13.81
C CYS A 50 -32.80 13.36 -14.79
N SER A 51 -32.59 12.05 -14.84
CA SER A 51 -33.43 11.14 -15.61
C SER A 51 -33.37 9.73 -15.00
N ARG A 52 -33.99 8.76 -15.69
CA ARG A 52 -33.87 7.34 -15.39
C ARG A 52 -33.51 6.55 -16.64
N PHE A 53 -32.81 5.44 -16.46
CA PHE A 53 -32.38 4.56 -17.53
C PHE A 53 -32.60 3.09 -17.16
N GLU A 54 -33.28 2.34 -18.02
CA GLU A 54 -33.63 0.94 -17.76
C GLU A 54 -32.56 -0.02 -18.31
N VAL A 55 -32.12 -0.96 -17.48
CA VAL A 55 -31.19 -2.05 -17.83
C VAL A 55 -31.73 -3.40 -17.33
N PRO A 56 -31.39 -4.54 -17.95
CA PRO A 56 -31.77 -5.84 -17.41
C PRO A 56 -31.01 -6.14 -16.10
N LEU A 57 -31.65 -6.79 -15.13
CA LEU A 57 -31.01 -7.18 -13.86
C LEU A 57 -29.91 -8.22 -14.07
N ASP A 58 -30.12 -9.19 -14.95
CA ASP A 58 -29.03 -10.03 -15.42
C ASP A 58 -28.78 -9.68 -16.88
N TRP A 59 -27.54 -9.31 -17.20
CA TRP A 59 -27.17 -9.20 -18.60
C TRP A 59 -27.31 -10.58 -19.23
N ALA A 60 -26.80 -11.69 -18.68
CA ALA A 60 -26.98 -13.02 -19.31
C ALA A 60 -28.45 -13.48 -19.47
N ASP A 61 -29.38 -12.98 -18.66
CA ASP A 61 -30.79 -13.38 -18.63
C ASP A 61 -31.76 -12.18 -18.49
N PRO A 62 -32.32 -11.66 -19.61
CA PRO A 62 -33.28 -10.56 -19.57
C PRO A 62 -34.59 -10.87 -18.82
N SER A 63 -34.89 -12.15 -18.55
CA SER A 63 -36.09 -12.55 -17.81
C SER A 63 -35.96 -12.32 -16.31
N ALA A 64 -34.74 -12.10 -15.81
CA ALA A 64 -34.45 -11.77 -14.40
C ALA A 64 -35.06 -10.44 -13.93
N GLY A 65 -35.58 -9.62 -14.84
CA GLY A 65 -36.20 -8.34 -14.54
C GLY A 65 -35.34 -7.15 -14.96
N LYS A 66 -35.66 -5.96 -14.44
CA LYS A 66 -35.00 -4.70 -14.83
C LYS A 66 -34.62 -3.87 -13.61
N ALA A 67 -33.51 -3.14 -13.74
CA ALA A 67 -33.15 -2.05 -12.87
C ALA A 67 -33.42 -0.72 -13.57
N SER A 68 -33.93 0.25 -12.80
CA SER A 68 -34.17 1.62 -13.23
C SER A 68 -33.12 2.52 -12.58
N LEU A 69 -32.05 2.79 -13.33
CA LEU A 69 -30.90 3.55 -12.87
C LEU A 69 -31.27 5.03 -12.75
N ALA A 70 -31.04 5.63 -11.58
CA ALA A 70 -31.12 7.06 -11.41
C ALA A 70 -29.87 7.74 -11.96
N VAL A 71 -30.04 8.78 -12.78
CA VAL A 71 -28.92 9.48 -13.42
C VAL A 71 -29.03 10.98 -13.23
N SER A 72 -27.89 11.65 -13.21
CA SER A 72 -27.80 13.10 -13.14
C SER A 72 -26.69 13.64 -14.03
N ARG A 73 -26.89 14.85 -14.56
CA ARG A 73 -25.94 15.53 -15.44
C ARG A 73 -25.77 16.99 -15.09
N TYR A 74 -24.52 17.42 -14.98
CA TYR A 74 -24.11 18.81 -15.00
C TYR A 74 -23.63 19.19 -16.41
N LYS A 75 -24.30 20.15 -17.03
CA LYS A 75 -24.01 20.56 -18.42
C LYS A 75 -22.66 21.26 -18.54
N ALA A 76 -22.03 21.09 -19.70
CA ALA A 76 -20.87 21.86 -20.12
C ALA A 76 -21.10 23.37 -19.91
N THR A 77 -20.15 24.02 -19.25
CA THR A 77 -20.18 25.46 -18.95
C THR A 77 -19.56 26.30 -20.07
N LYS A 78 -18.81 25.67 -20.98
CA LYS A 78 -18.17 26.30 -22.15
C LYS A 78 -18.56 25.61 -23.44
N GLN A 79 -18.46 26.35 -24.55
CA GLN A 79 -18.70 25.88 -25.91
C GLN A 79 -17.41 25.87 -26.73
N PRO A 80 -17.28 25.00 -27.75
CA PRO A 80 -18.23 23.95 -28.13
C PRO A 80 -18.23 22.78 -27.12
N ARG A 81 -19.39 22.15 -26.91
CA ARG A 81 -19.51 20.89 -26.15
C ARG A 81 -18.72 19.77 -26.85
N LEU A 82 -17.79 19.15 -26.14
CA LEU A 82 -16.92 18.08 -26.66
C LEU A 82 -17.49 16.67 -26.47
N GLY A 83 -18.34 16.46 -25.47
CA GLY A 83 -18.94 15.15 -25.17
C GLY A 83 -19.47 15.06 -23.76
N THR A 84 -19.48 13.84 -23.22
CA THR A 84 -19.87 13.51 -21.85
C THR A 84 -18.74 12.76 -21.15
N ILE A 85 -18.34 13.21 -19.96
CA ILE A 85 -17.46 12.46 -19.06
C ILE A 85 -18.36 11.73 -18.05
N PHE A 86 -18.29 10.40 -18.05
CA PHE A 86 -18.91 9.57 -17.02
C PHE A 86 -18.07 9.60 -15.75
N VAL A 87 -18.68 9.89 -14.61
CA VAL A 87 -17.98 10.00 -13.32
C VAL A 87 -18.56 9.01 -12.32
N ASN A 88 -17.72 8.43 -11.47
CA ASN A 88 -18.20 7.68 -10.30
C ASN A 88 -17.46 8.10 -9.01
N PRO A 89 -18.18 8.39 -7.90
CA PRO A 89 -17.58 8.86 -6.65
C PRO A 89 -16.80 7.78 -5.89
N GLY A 90 -17.05 6.50 -6.15
CA GLY A 90 -16.54 5.40 -5.37
C GLY A 90 -17.44 4.97 -4.21
N GLY A 91 -16.83 4.68 -3.06
CA GLY A 91 -17.44 3.94 -1.95
C GLY A 91 -16.89 2.51 -1.86
N PRO A 92 -17.53 1.47 -2.45
CA PRO A 92 -18.80 1.47 -3.20
C PRO A 92 -20.00 1.95 -2.37
N GLY A 93 -21.14 2.19 -3.01
CA GLY A 93 -22.33 2.72 -2.33
C GLY A 93 -22.45 4.25 -2.35
N GLY A 94 -21.46 4.97 -2.89
CA GLY A 94 -21.59 6.42 -3.10
C GLY A 94 -22.58 6.75 -4.22
N SER A 95 -23.53 7.65 -3.96
CA SER A 95 -24.47 8.12 -4.98
C SER A 95 -23.77 8.99 -6.03
N GLY A 96 -23.83 8.54 -7.28
CA GLY A 96 -23.36 9.31 -8.41
C GLY A 96 -24.27 10.51 -8.70
N VAL A 97 -25.58 10.37 -8.46
CA VAL A 97 -26.54 11.47 -8.56
C VAL A 97 -26.17 12.59 -7.58
N GLU A 98 -25.83 12.26 -6.34
CA GLU A 98 -25.44 13.24 -5.32
C GLU A 98 -24.10 13.91 -5.65
N LEU A 99 -23.09 13.16 -6.14
CA LEU A 99 -21.86 13.76 -6.64
C LEU A 99 -22.12 14.86 -7.67
N ILE A 100 -23.15 14.69 -8.52
CA ILE A 100 -23.55 15.69 -9.52
C ILE A 100 -24.27 16.87 -8.88
N GLN A 101 -25.11 16.65 -7.87
CA GLN A 101 -25.78 17.73 -7.16
C GLN A 101 -24.78 18.62 -6.40
N ASP A 102 -23.73 18.01 -5.87
CA ASP A 102 -22.75 18.66 -5.00
C ASP A 102 -21.66 19.45 -5.75
N GLY A 103 -20.70 19.99 -4.99
CA GLY A 103 -19.58 20.80 -5.52
C GLY A 103 -18.56 20.01 -6.34
N ASN A 104 -18.51 18.68 -6.21
CA ASN A 104 -17.53 17.85 -6.91
C ASN A 104 -17.70 17.87 -8.43
N ALA A 105 -18.94 17.92 -8.93
CA ALA A 105 -19.22 18.07 -10.36
C ALA A 105 -18.63 19.36 -10.94
N VAL A 106 -18.63 20.44 -10.15
CA VAL A 106 -18.05 21.73 -10.54
C VAL A 106 -16.54 21.61 -10.62
N LYS A 107 -15.89 21.03 -9.60
CA LYS A 107 -14.44 20.79 -9.59
C LYS A 107 -13.99 19.95 -10.79
N ILE A 108 -14.71 18.87 -11.09
CA ILE A 108 -14.41 18.00 -12.24
C ILE A 108 -14.64 18.73 -13.57
N SER A 109 -15.73 19.51 -13.68
CA SER A 109 -15.98 20.34 -14.85
C SER A 109 -14.84 21.36 -15.07
N GLU A 110 -14.34 21.99 -14.01
CA GLU A 110 -13.24 22.96 -14.11
C GLU A 110 -11.91 22.27 -14.47
N ALA A 111 -11.61 21.13 -13.84
CA ALA A 111 -10.40 20.35 -14.08
C ALA A 111 -10.37 19.70 -15.48
N SER A 112 -11.53 19.47 -16.10
CA SER A 112 -11.66 19.02 -17.50
C SER A 112 -11.86 20.15 -18.50
N GLY A 113 -11.79 21.41 -18.06
CA GLY A 113 -11.82 22.61 -18.90
C GLY A 113 -13.20 23.20 -19.19
N GLY A 114 -14.28 22.52 -18.79
CA GLY A 114 -15.67 23.01 -18.80
C GLY A 114 -16.45 22.73 -20.09
N GLN A 115 -15.86 22.02 -21.05
CA GLN A 115 -16.50 21.72 -22.34
C GLN A 115 -17.22 20.36 -22.41
N TYR A 116 -17.18 19.58 -21.34
CA TYR A 116 -17.88 18.29 -21.24
C TYR A 116 -19.10 18.41 -20.36
N ASP A 117 -20.16 17.67 -20.70
CA ASP A 117 -21.19 17.35 -19.71
C ASP A 117 -20.58 16.38 -18.69
N ILE A 118 -20.70 16.68 -17.40
CA ILE A 118 -20.32 15.75 -16.34
C ILE A 118 -21.56 14.92 -16.00
N PHE A 119 -21.51 13.63 -16.26
CA PHE A 119 -22.63 12.71 -16.10
C PHE A 119 -22.27 11.65 -15.06
N SER A 120 -23.22 11.31 -14.20
CA SER A 120 -23.08 10.20 -13.27
C SER A 120 -24.43 9.50 -13.07
N TRP A 121 -24.36 8.31 -12.48
CA TRP A 121 -25.50 7.49 -12.14
C TRP A 121 -25.29 6.86 -10.78
N ASP A 122 -26.40 6.53 -10.13
CA ASP A 122 -26.36 5.63 -9.00
C ASP A 122 -26.29 4.20 -9.54
N PRO A 123 -25.22 3.43 -9.28
CA PRO A 123 -25.19 2.04 -9.70
C PRO A 123 -26.29 1.20 -9.04
N ARG A 124 -26.48 -0.02 -9.51
CA ARG A 124 -27.53 -0.92 -9.03
C ARG A 124 -27.49 -1.06 -7.50
N GLY A 125 -28.65 -0.95 -6.87
CA GLY A 125 -28.78 -1.04 -5.41
C GLY A 125 -28.38 0.22 -4.62
N ILE A 126 -27.83 1.24 -5.27
CA ILE A 126 -27.31 2.46 -4.63
C ILE A 126 -28.32 3.60 -4.78
N GLY A 127 -28.50 4.41 -3.73
CA GLY A 127 -29.18 5.70 -3.82
C GLY A 127 -30.60 5.61 -4.37
N GLU A 128 -30.90 6.36 -5.43
CA GLU A 128 -32.24 6.43 -6.02
C GLU A 128 -32.50 5.37 -7.11
N THR A 129 -31.52 4.50 -7.38
CA THR A 129 -31.67 3.37 -8.31
C THR A 129 -32.51 2.26 -7.68
N VAL A 130 -33.44 1.70 -8.46
CA VAL A 130 -34.31 0.59 -8.03
C VAL A 130 -34.09 -0.67 -8.87
N PRO A 131 -34.14 -1.88 -8.29
CA PRO A 131 -34.38 -2.14 -6.87
C PRO A 131 -33.20 -1.69 -5.99
N ARG A 132 -33.51 -1.24 -4.77
CA ARG A 132 -32.54 -0.80 -3.77
C ARG A 132 -31.95 -1.98 -3.01
N ALA A 133 -30.71 -1.85 -2.54
CA ALA A 133 -30.04 -2.84 -1.72
C ALA A 133 -30.43 -2.71 -0.24
N ASP A 134 -31.73 -2.76 0.06
CA ASP A 134 -32.25 -2.49 1.40
C ASP A 134 -32.23 -3.75 2.28
N CYS A 135 -31.93 -3.58 3.57
CA CYS A 135 -32.07 -4.62 4.60
C CYS A 135 -33.14 -4.27 5.65
N PHE A 136 -33.63 -3.03 5.63
CA PHE A 136 -34.62 -2.50 6.57
C PHE A 136 -35.59 -1.62 5.81
N ALA A 137 -36.87 -1.59 6.23
CA ALA A 137 -37.86 -0.75 5.58
C ALA A 137 -37.70 0.72 5.95
N THR A 138 -37.41 0.97 7.23
CA THR A 138 -37.31 2.33 7.78
C THR A 138 -36.04 2.48 8.57
N ALA A 139 -35.53 3.70 8.63
CA ALA A 139 -34.39 4.00 9.47
C ALA A 139 -34.67 3.82 10.96
N THR A 140 -35.94 3.84 11.40
CA THR A 140 -36.28 3.51 12.79
C THR A 140 -35.95 2.06 13.09
N GLU A 141 -36.33 1.16 12.19
CA GLU A 141 -36.07 -0.27 12.27
C GLU A 141 -34.56 -0.56 12.24
N GLU A 142 -33.82 0.04 11.32
CA GLU A 142 -32.36 -0.05 11.26
C GLU A 142 -31.72 0.47 12.56
N ASN A 143 -32.18 1.63 13.06
CA ASN A 143 -31.62 2.19 14.28
C ASN A 143 -31.84 1.26 15.47
N LEU A 144 -33.03 0.67 15.61
CA LEU A 144 -33.33 -0.28 16.67
C LEU A 144 -32.48 -1.55 16.59
N PHE A 145 -32.16 -2.01 15.38
CA PHE A 145 -31.28 -3.15 15.17
C PHE A 145 -29.85 -2.88 15.67
N TRP A 146 -29.33 -1.69 15.40
CA TRP A 146 -27.94 -1.33 15.71
C TRP A 146 -27.74 -0.63 17.07
N GLU A 147 -28.79 -0.07 17.68
CA GLU A 147 -28.68 0.72 18.91
C GLU A 147 -28.06 -0.09 20.06
N GLY A 148 -27.00 0.44 20.66
CA GLY A 148 -26.30 -0.20 21.78
C GLY A 148 -25.44 -1.42 21.42
N THR A 149 -25.26 -1.71 20.14
CA THR A 149 -24.45 -2.84 19.66
C THR A 149 -22.99 -2.44 19.42
N ILE A 150 -22.08 -3.41 19.50
CA ILE A 150 -20.66 -3.21 19.19
C ILE A 150 -20.44 -2.77 17.73
N PRO A 151 -21.03 -3.39 16.69
CA PRO A 151 -20.82 -2.96 15.31
C PRO A 151 -21.18 -1.50 15.04
N ARG A 152 -22.21 -0.94 15.71
CA ARG A 152 -22.55 0.49 15.60
C ARG A 152 -21.52 1.39 16.28
N ALA A 153 -21.12 0.99 17.48
CA ALA A 153 -20.26 1.79 18.33
C ALA A 153 -18.75 1.60 18.03
N GLY A 154 -18.42 0.67 17.12
CA GLY A 154 -17.07 0.31 16.71
C GLY A 154 -16.38 -0.62 17.72
N LEU A 155 -15.35 -1.33 17.25
CA LEU A 155 -14.56 -2.23 18.10
C LEU A 155 -13.71 -1.44 19.09
N GLU A 156 -13.94 -1.66 20.38
CA GLU A 156 -13.11 -1.07 21.41
C GLU A 156 -11.76 -1.77 21.46
N ALA A 157 -10.68 -0.99 21.42
CA ALA A 157 -9.32 -1.51 21.38
C ALA A 157 -8.37 -0.52 22.04
N ARG A 158 -7.33 -1.07 22.69
CA ARG A 158 -6.30 -0.29 23.37
C ARG A 158 -4.91 -0.83 23.04
N GLY A 159 -3.93 0.07 23.08
CA GLY A 159 -2.53 -0.26 22.87
C GLY A 159 -2.25 -0.76 21.46
N ASN A 160 -1.16 -1.53 21.37
CA ASN A 160 -0.65 -2.15 20.14
C ASN A 160 -0.85 -3.68 20.15
N PHE A 161 -1.71 -4.19 21.05
CA PHE A 161 -1.92 -5.62 21.28
C PHE A 161 -0.66 -6.42 21.65
N THR A 162 0.30 -5.83 22.38
CA THR A 162 1.37 -6.63 23.02
C THR A 162 0.99 -7.15 24.42
N ASP A 163 -0.03 -6.57 25.05
CA ASP A 163 -0.57 -7.02 26.34
C ASP A 163 -1.73 -8.01 26.12
N GLN A 164 -1.68 -9.16 26.80
CA GLN A 164 -2.73 -10.18 26.70
C GLN A 164 -4.08 -9.68 27.22
N VAL A 165 -4.10 -8.80 28.21
CA VAL A 165 -5.34 -8.24 28.76
C VAL A 165 -6.08 -7.40 27.72
N ASP A 166 -5.35 -6.62 26.93
CA ASP A 166 -5.94 -5.81 25.85
C ASP A 166 -6.46 -6.70 24.71
N ILE A 167 -5.81 -7.84 24.45
CA ILE A 167 -6.22 -8.82 23.45
C ILE A 167 -7.47 -9.57 23.89
N ASP A 168 -7.51 -10.06 25.13
CA ASP A 168 -8.65 -10.79 25.67
C ASP A 168 -9.89 -9.88 25.67
N ALA A 169 -9.74 -8.62 26.10
CA ALA A 169 -10.81 -7.63 26.05
C ALA A 169 -11.27 -7.31 24.61
N PHE A 170 -10.37 -7.36 23.63
CA PHE A 170 -10.73 -7.19 22.22
C PHE A 170 -11.59 -8.38 21.74
N TYR A 171 -11.21 -9.62 22.09
CA TYR A 171 -11.93 -10.83 21.69
C TYR A 171 -13.29 -11.03 22.40
N GLU A 172 -13.55 -10.40 23.54
CA GLU A 172 -14.88 -10.37 24.19
C GLU A 172 -16.00 -9.91 23.24
N GLN A 173 -15.65 -9.21 22.16
CA GLN A 173 -16.58 -8.61 21.20
C GLN A 173 -16.99 -9.57 20.06
N VAL A 174 -16.28 -10.69 19.86
CA VAL A 174 -16.44 -11.56 18.67
C VAL A 174 -17.85 -12.14 18.56
N ASP A 175 -18.38 -12.73 19.63
CA ASP A 175 -19.65 -13.47 19.58
C ASP A 175 -20.83 -12.56 19.24
N GLU A 176 -20.88 -11.36 19.81
CA GLU A 176 -21.93 -10.38 19.49
C GLU A 176 -21.83 -9.93 18.03
N VAL A 177 -20.62 -9.67 17.54
CA VAL A 177 -20.39 -9.28 16.15
C VAL A 177 -20.83 -10.41 15.21
N ASP A 178 -20.45 -11.65 15.49
CA ASP A 178 -20.79 -12.81 14.65
C ASP A 178 -22.30 -12.99 14.49
N VAL A 179 -23.04 -12.98 15.62
CA VAL A 179 -24.49 -13.13 15.64
C VAL A 179 -25.18 -12.00 14.88
N LEU A 180 -24.73 -10.75 15.06
CA LEU A 180 -25.34 -9.59 14.40
C LEU A 180 -25.06 -9.58 12.90
N LEU A 181 -23.88 -9.99 12.46
CA LEU A 181 -23.55 -10.07 11.04
C LEU A 181 -24.34 -11.18 10.33
N GLU A 182 -24.51 -12.33 10.98
CA GLU A 182 -25.35 -13.41 10.44
C GLU A 182 -26.82 -13.00 10.33
N GLU A 183 -27.36 -12.34 11.37
CA GLU A 183 -28.74 -11.84 11.36
C GLU A 183 -28.95 -10.74 10.31
N LEU A 184 -27.98 -9.82 10.18
CA LEU A 184 -28.00 -8.80 9.14
C LEU A 184 -28.09 -9.45 7.75
N GLY A 185 -27.25 -10.43 7.47
CA GLY A 185 -27.24 -11.15 6.20
C GLY A 185 -28.60 -11.77 5.88
N LYS A 186 -29.18 -12.52 6.83
CA LYS A 186 -30.53 -13.12 6.70
C LYS A 186 -31.60 -12.07 6.43
N ARG A 187 -31.53 -10.92 7.10
CA ARG A 187 -32.49 -9.84 6.92
C ARG A 187 -32.38 -9.21 5.53
N CYS A 188 -31.16 -8.94 5.07
CA CYS A 188 -30.91 -8.37 3.75
C CYS A 188 -31.52 -9.21 2.62
N VAL A 189 -31.36 -10.54 2.64
CA VAL A 189 -31.93 -11.42 1.61
C VAL A 189 -33.44 -11.61 1.74
N ALA A 190 -33.98 -11.54 2.95
CA ALA A 190 -35.42 -11.59 3.17
C ALA A 190 -36.10 -10.31 2.65
N TYR A 191 -35.45 -9.16 2.81
CA TYR A 191 -35.99 -7.87 2.41
C TYR A 191 -35.80 -7.59 0.91
N SER A 192 -34.62 -7.92 0.37
CA SER A 192 -34.25 -7.69 -1.03
C SER A 192 -33.80 -8.99 -1.72
N PRO A 193 -34.70 -9.99 -1.89
CA PRO A 193 -34.34 -11.32 -2.41
C PRO A 193 -33.81 -11.30 -3.85
N ASP A 194 -34.20 -10.30 -4.64
CA ASP A 194 -33.89 -10.20 -6.06
C ASP A 194 -32.94 -9.02 -6.40
N THR A 195 -32.17 -8.53 -5.43
CA THR A 195 -31.25 -7.39 -5.63
C THR A 195 -29.78 -7.78 -5.55
N PHE A 196 -29.34 -8.34 -4.41
CA PHE A 196 -27.91 -8.40 -4.04
C PHE A 196 -27.03 -9.24 -4.99
N GLN A 197 -27.61 -10.18 -5.72
CA GLN A 197 -26.93 -10.99 -6.72
C GLN A 197 -26.61 -10.22 -8.02
N TYR A 198 -27.21 -9.05 -8.24
CA TYR A 198 -27.13 -8.28 -9.50
C TYR A 198 -26.38 -6.95 -9.39
N ILE A 199 -25.76 -6.63 -8.25
CA ILE A 199 -25.16 -5.30 -7.97
C ILE A 199 -23.62 -5.22 -8.15
N GLY A 200 -22.97 -6.28 -8.65
CA GLY A 200 -21.51 -6.30 -8.81
C GLY A 200 -20.96 -5.29 -9.84
N SER A 201 -19.65 -4.98 -9.76
CA SER A 201 -18.98 -3.99 -10.61
C SER A 201 -19.09 -4.29 -12.11
N ALA A 202 -19.02 -5.57 -12.49
CA ALA A 202 -19.11 -5.98 -13.90
C ALA A 202 -20.43 -5.57 -14.55
N ALA A 203 -21.55 -5.70 -13.80
CA ALA A 203 -22.85 -5.25 -14.25
C ALA A 203 -22.91 -3.72 -14.38
N ALA A 204 -22.35 -2.98 -13.41
CA ALA A 204 -22.28 -1.52 -13.45
C ALA A 204 -21.48 -0.99 -14.65
N VAL A 205 -20.42 -1.68 -15.07
CA VAL A 205 -19.68 -1.35 -16.30
C VAL A 205 -20.58 -1.51 -17.53
N ARG A 206 -21.31 -2.62 -17.65
CA ARG A 206 -22.21 -2.87 -18.79
C ARG A 206 -23.33 -1.82 -18.86
N ASP A 207 -23.85 -1.42 -17.71
CA ASP A 207 -24.81 -0.31 -17.59
C ASP A 207 -24.25 1.00 -18.13
N MET A 208 -23.01 1.33 -17.77
CA MET A 208 -22.30 2.49 -18.28
C MET A 208 -22.17 2.47 -19.81
N ILE A 209 -21.78 1.33 -20.40
CA ILE A 209 -21.70 1.18 -21.86
C ILE A 209 -23.06 1.45 -22.50
N ALA A 210 -24.14 0.87 -21.96
CA ALA A 210 -25.48 1.03 -22.51
C ALA A 210 -25.99 2.48 -22.43
N MET A 211 -25.74 3.16 -21.30
CA MET A 211 -26.06 4.58 -21.16
C MET A 211 -25.27 5.44 -22.14
N HIS A 212 -23.96 5.19 -22.27
CA HIS A 212 -23.11 5.91 -23.22
C HIS A 212 -23.59 5.73 -24.67
N ASP A 213 -23.93 4.50 -25.07
CA ASP A 213 -24.39 4.20 -26.43
C ASP A 213 -25.64 4.99 -26.81
N VAL A 214 -26.50 5.32 -25.84
CA VAL A 214 -27.71 6.14 -26.06
C VAL A 214 -27.39 7.64 -26.04
N LEU A 215 -26.45 8.10 -25.20
CA LEU A 215 -26.11 9.53 -25.10
C LEU A 215 -25.23 10.02 -26.24
N GLU A 216 -24.20 9.23 -26.59
CA GLU A 216 -23.12 9.66 -27.47
C GLU A 216 -23.01 8.80 -28.75
N GLY A 217 -23.66 7.64 -28.75
CA GLY A 217 -23.66 6.69 -29.86
C GLY A 217 -22.62 5.57 -29.70
N SER A 218 -22.98 4.36 -30.12
CA SER A 218 -22.17 3.14 -29.93
C SER A 218 -20.80 3.11 -30.64
N ASN A 219 -20.56 4.03 -31.58
CA ASN A 219 -19.30 4.12 -32.31
C ASN A 219 -18.30 5.10 -31.65
N LYS A 220 -18.70 5.82 -30.61
CA LYS A 220 -17.81 6.75 -29.90
C LYS A 220 -17.09 6.06 -28.74
N PRO A 221 -15.83 6.42 -28.48
CA PRO A 221 -15.13 6.02 -27.27
C PRO A 221 -15.73 6.74 -26.05
N ILE A 222 -15.57 6.14 -24.87
CA ILE A 222 -16.15 6.60 -23.60
C ILE A 222 -15.09 7.34 -22.80
N ASP A 223 -15.40 8.59 -22.46
CA ASP A 223 -14.62 9.38 -21.52
C ASP A 223 -15.12 9.12 -20.09
N TYR A 224 -14.20 8.80 -19.17
CA TYR A 224 -14.53 8.34 -17.82
C TYR A 224 -13.58 8.91 -16.76
N TRP A 225 -14.08 9.25 -15.58
CA TRP A 225 -13.28 9.60 -14.41
C TRP A 225 -13.81 8.88 -13.16
N GLY A 226 -13.05 7.87 -12.71
CA GLY A 226 -13.36 7.11 -11.51
C GLY A 226 -12.57 7.62 -10.31
N LEU A 227 -13.26 7.91 -9.20
CA LEU A 227 -12.67 8.27 -7.92
C LEU A 227 -12.76 7.08 -6.96
N SER A 228 -11.70 6.77 -6.21
CA SER A 228 -11.77 5.73 -5.16
C SER A 228 -12.23 4.37 -5.71
N TYR A 229 -13.25 3.72 -5.15
CA TYR A 229 -13.88 2.52 -5.75
C TYR A 229 -14.35 2.73 -7.21
N GLY A 230 -14.64 3.96 -7.64
CA GLY A 230 -14.91 4.25 -9.05
C GLY A 230 -13.73 3.84 -9.96
N THR A 231 -12.51 3.79 -9.44
CA THR A 231 -11.37 3.23 -10.17
C THR A 231 -11.50 1.72 -10.43
N ILE A 232 -12.26 0.96 -9.63
CA ILE A 232 -12.63 -0.43 -9.93
C ILE A 232 -13.58 -0.49 -11.14
N ILE A 233 -14.62 0.34 -11.17
CA ILE A 233 -15.50 0.43 -12.36
C ILE A 233 -14.68 0.82 -13.59
N GLY A 234 -13.77 1.80 -13.46
CA GLY A 234 -12.88 2.24 -14.53
C GLY A 234 -11.93 1.16 -15.02
N ILE A 235 -11.22 0.47 -14.14
CA ILE A 235 -10.25 -0.57 -14.53
C ILE A 235 -10.95 -1.83 -15.08
N TYR A 236 -12.17 -2.14 -14.61
CA TYR A 236 -13.01 -3.18 -15.20
C TYR A 236 -13.44 -2.75 -16.61
N PHE A 237 -13.92 -1.51 -16.77
CA PHE A 237 -14.30 -0.96 -18.07
C PHE A 237 -13.19 -1.08 -19.10
N VAL A 238 -11.99 -0.57 -18.82
CA VAL A 238 -10.91 -0.57 -19.81
C VAL A 238 -10.41 -1.98 -20.15
N ASN A 239 -10.58 -2.98 -19.26
CA ASN A 239 -10.18 -4.36 -19.54
C ASN A 239 -11.32 -5.22 -20.15
N MET A 240 -12.58 -4.89 -19.87
CA MET A 240 -13.74 -5.57 -20.47
C MET A 240 -14.07 -5.04 -21.86
N PHE A 241 -13.83 -3.75 -22.12
CA PHE A 241 -14.12 -3.04 -23.36
C PHE A 241 -12.95 -2.15 -23.82
N PRO A 242 -11.74 -2.72 -24.01
CA PRO A 242 -10.52 -1.95 -24.33
C PRO A 242 -10.62 -1.11 -25.61
N GLU A 243 -11.46 -1.52 -26.55
CA GLU A 243 -11.73 -0.81 -27.81
C GLU A 243 -12.62 0.43 -27.63
N ARG A 244 -13.33 0.54 -26.50
CA ARG A 244 -14.23 1.65 -26.18
C ARG A 244 -13.55 2.73 -25.34
N VAL A 245 -12.28 2.57 -24.99
CA VAL A 245 -11.54 3.50 -24.12
C VAL A 245 -11.31 4.83 -24.83
N GLY A 246 -11.89 5.91 -24.31
CA GLY A 246 -11.62 7.29 -24.71
C GLY A 246 -10.61 7.92 -23.74
N ARG A 247 -10.99 9.06 -23.16
CA ARG A 247 -10.22 9.74 -22.13
C ARG A 247 -10.63 9.25 -20.76
N VAL A 248 -9.82 8.34 -20.22
CA VAL A 248 -10.07 7.74 -18.90
C VAL A 248 -9.08 8.28 -17.88
N VAL A 249 -9.59 8.60 -16.69
CA VAL A 249 -8.83 8.97 -15.48
C VAL A 249 -9.22 8.03 -14.34
N LEU A 250 -8.23 7.39 -13.72
CA LEU A 250 -8.38 6.63 -12.48
C LEU A 250 -7.67 7.39 -11.36
N ASP A 251 -8.40 7.84 -10.34
CA ASP A 251 -7.91 8.79 -9.34
C ASP A 251 -8.23 8.32 -7.91
N GLY A 252 -7.21 8.14 -7.08
CA GLY A 252 -7.31 7.43 -5.81
C GLY A 252 -7.60 5.95 -6.06
N VAL A 253 -6.57 5.22 -6.50
CA VAL A 253 -6.72 3.94 -7.18
C VAL A 253 -6.77 2.76 -6.22
N VAL A 254 -7.81 1.93 -6.34
CA VAL A 254 -7.91 0.64 -5.64
C VAL A 254 -7.18 -0.43 -6.47
N ASP A 255 -6.38 -1.29 -5.81
CA ASP A 255 -5.75 -2.44 -6.47
C ASP A 255 -6.81 -3.47 -6.92
N PRO A 256 -7.04 -3.64 -8.23
CA PRO A 256 -8.10 -4.52 -8.74
C PRO A 256 -7.82 -6.00 -8.51
N GLU A 257 -6.55 -6.41 -8.43
CA GLU A 257 -6.18 -7.79 -8.15
C GLU A 257 -6.64 -8.19 -6.77
N ARG A 258 -6.31 -7.36 -5.78
CA ARG A 258 -6.73 -7.57 -4.40
C ARG A 258 -8.24 -7.36 -4.24
N TRP A 259 -8.83 -6.44 -5.00
CA TRP A 259 -10.28 -6.22 -4.98
C TRP A 259 -11.06 -7.47 -5.40
N ALA A 260 -10.70 -8.08 -6.53
CA ALA A 260 -11.43 -9.20 -7.12
C ALA A 260 -10.98 -10.55 -6.58
N ASN A 261 -9.67 -10.75 -6.36
CA ASN A 261 -9.09 -12.10 -6.21
C ASN A 261 -8.63 -12.43 -4.78
N GLN A 262 -8.96 -11.61 -3.78
CA GLN A 262 -8.70 -11.89 -2.36
C GLN A 262 -9.98 -11.78 -1.52
N PRO A 263 -10.06 -12.51 -0.39
CA PRO A 263 -11.12 -12.32 0.59
C PRO A 263 -11.16 -10.87 1.06
N SER A 264 -12.35 -10.29 1.15
CA SER A 264 -12.50 -8.84 1.34
C SER A 264 -11.92 -8.31 2.66
N TYR A 265 -11.94 -9.08 3.74
CA TYR A 265 -11.37 -8.66 5.03
C TYR A 265 -9.85 -8.41 4.93
N GLN A 266 -9.15 -9.16 4.06
CA GLN A 266 -7.71 -9.02 3.86
C GLN A 266 -7.33 -7.71 3.17
N LYS A 267 -8.30 -7.00 2.57
CA LYS A 267 -8.07 -5.72 1.89
C LYS A 267 -7.62 -4.63 2.85
N TRP A 268 -7.97 -4.72 4.13
CA TRP A 268 -7.67 -3.68 5.12
C TRP A 268 -6.17 -3.44 5.30
N VAL A 269 -5.32 -4.48 5.26
CA VAL A 269 -3.89 -4.41 5.63
C VAL A 269 -3.06 -3.38 4.84
N VAL A 270 -3.49 -2.96 3.63
CA VAL A 270 -2.75 -1.95 2.84
C VAL A 270 -3.02 -0.51 3.23
N LYS A 271 -4.19 -0.20 3.81
CA LYS A 271 -4.59 1.19 4.08
C LYS A 271 -3.84 1.82 5.28
N PRO A 272 -3.63 1.11 6.41
CA PRO A 272 -3.15 1.74 7.64
C PRO A 272 -1.78 2.40 7.53
N GLU A 273 -0.85 1.87 6.73
CA GLU A 273 0.49 2.46 6.59
C GLU A 273 0.44 3.88 5.99
N SER A 274 -0.28 4.07 4.87
CA SER A 274 -0.46 5.41 4.28
C SER A 274 -1.38 6.30 5.13
N THR A 275 -2.27 5.69 5.93
CA THR A 275 -3.05 6.43 6.92
C THR A 275 -2.16 7.00 8.03
N ASP A 276 -1.19 6.23 8.52
CA ASP A 276 -0.20 6.69 9.49
C ASP A 276 0.66 7.82 8.91
N GLU A 277 0.98 7.77 7.62
CA GLU A 277 1.68 8.85 6.92
C GLU A 277 0.85 10.15 6.89
N ALA A 278 -0.43 10.08 6.52
CA ALA A 278 -1.33 11.23 6.58
C ALA A 278 -1.48 11.76 8.01
N PHE A 279 -1.57 10.87 9.00
CA PHE A 279 -1.64 11.25 10.42
C PHE A 279 -0.34 11.91 10.91
N ASN A 280 0.82 11.44 10.45
CA ASN A 280 2.10 12.09 10.69
C ASN A 280 2.14 13.49 10.08
N GLY A 281 1.55 13.67 8.90
CA GLY A 281 1.30 14.98 8.29
C GLY A 281 0.46 15.89 9.19
N PHE A 282 -0.67 15.38 9.70
CA PHE A 282 -1.57 16.11 10.60
C PHE A 282 -0.86 16.58 11.88
N VAL A 283 -0.19 15.68 12.61
CA VAL A 283 0.44 16.04 13.90
C VAL A 283 1.60 17.02 13.69
N THR A 284 2.34 16.89 12.59
CA THR A 284 3.44 17.80 12.24
C THR A 284 2.90 19.18 11.87
N ALA A 285 1.87 19.23 11.01
CA ALA A 285 1.24 20.48 10.60
C ALA A 285 0.59 21.20 11.79
N CYS A 286 -0.10 20.46 12.66
CA CYS A 286 -0.72 21.01 13.86
C CYS A 286 0.31 21.64 14.81
N ALA A 287 1.41 20.93 15.09
CA ALA A 287 2.49 21.45 15.93
C ALA A 287 3.12 22.72 15.33
N ALA A 288 3.43 22.69 14.02
CA ALA A 288 4.00 23.84 13.30
C ALA A 288 3.07 25.06 13.26
N ALA A 289 1.75 24.84 13.20
CA ALA A 289 0.77 25.91 13.21
C ALA A 289 0.67 26.63 14.57
N GLY A 290 1.08 25.96 15.67
CA GLY A 290 1.04 26.50 17.02
C GLY A 290 -0.38 26.82 17.51
N PRO A 291 -0.52 27.44 18.70
CA PRO A 291 -1.83 27.70 19.32
C PRO A 291 -2.71 28.68 18.54
N SER A 292 -2.14 29.45 17.60
CA SER A 292 -2.90 30.34 16.73
C SER A 292 -3.54 29.61 15.54
N GLY A 293 -3.04 28.44 15.17
CA GLY A 293 -3.49 27.69 13.99
C GLY A 293 -4.12 26.34 14.28
N CYS A 294 -3.66 25.62 15.31
CA CYS A 294 -4.19 24.32 15.72
C CYS A 294 -4.69 24.33 17.16
N ALA A 295 -5.91 23.84 17.38
CA ALA A 295 -6.54 23.83 18.71
C ALA A 295 -5.85 22.91 19.73
N ILE A 296 -5.14 21.87 19.26
CA ILE A 296 -4.39 20.94 20.14
C ILE A 296 -3.03 21.54 20.52
N ALA A 297 -2.45 22.39 19.66
CA ALA A 297 -1.09 22.86 19.82
C ALA A 297 -0.99 23.95 20.90
N THR A 298 0.09 23.88 21.68
CA THR A 298 0.54 24.90 22.61
C THR A 298 1.82 25.56 22.08
N LYS A 299 2.31 26.61 22.74
CA LYS A 299 3.53 27.32 22.32
C LYS A 299 4.76 26.41 22.16
N ASN A 300 4.83 25.31 22.93
CA ASN A 300 5.95 24.38 22.95
C ASN A 300 5.60 23.00 22.35
N SER A 301 4.51 22.89 21.60
CA SER A 301 4.11 21.61 21.03
C SER A 301 5.09 21.13 19.96
N SER A 302 5.47 19.85 20.07
CA SER A 302 6.12 19.07 19.00
C SER A 302 5.14 18.07 18.38
N PRO A 303 5.45 17.49 17.21
CA PRO A 303 4.64 16.41 16.62
C PRO A 303 4.36 15.27 17.62
N GLU A 304 5.33 14.91 18.46
CA GLU A 304 5.21 13.87 19.49
C GLU A 304 4.21 14.26 20.58
N THR A 305 4.18 15.52 20.99
CA THR A 305 3.21 15.98 22.00
C THR A 305 1.77 15.95 21.46
N VAL A 306 1.57 16.30 20.18
CA VAL A 306 0.26 16.22 19.53
C VAL A 306 -0.15 14.76 19.33
N ARG A 307 0.77 13.89 18.90
CA ARG A 307 0.54 12.44 18.79
C ARG A 307 0.16 11.83 20.14
N LYS A 308 0.87 12.22 21.21
CA LYS A 308 0.57 11.77 22.57
C LYS A 308 -0.82 12.22 23.01
N PHE A 309 -1.22 13.46 22.74
CA PHE A 309 -2.58 13.93 23.04
C PHE A 309 -3.65 13.02 22.41
N VAL A 310 -3.48 12.65 21.13
CA VAL A 310 -4.44 11.76 20.45
C VAL A 310 -4.43 10.35 21.07
N SER A 311 -3.26 9.80 21.36
CA SER A 311 -3.14 8.48 22.02
C SER A 311 -3.78 8.47 23.41
N ASP A 312 -3.53 9.49 24.22
CA ASP A 312 -4.11 9.61 25.56
C ASP A 312 -5.63 9.78 25.48
N LEU A 313 -6.14 10.50 24.46
CA LEU A 313 -7.56 10.67 24.21
C LEU A 313 -8.26 9.34 23.86
N ILE A 314 -7.61 8.49 23.06
CA ILE A 314 -8.10 7.15 22.73
C ILE A 314 -8.21 6.30 24.00
N ASP A 315 -7.18 6.32 24.84
CA ASP A 315 -7.15 5.60 26.12
C ASP A 315 -8.24 6.10 27.08
N MET A 316 -8.41 7.42 27.21
CA MET A 316 -9.48 7.99 28.05
C MET A 316 -10.87 7.57 27.56
N ALA A 317 -11.09 7.56 26.23
CA ALA A 317 -12.36 7.15 25.65
C ALA A 317 -12.63 5.65 25.87
N TYR A 318 -11.61 4.79 25.77
CA TYR A 318 -11.69 3.37 26.08
C TYR A 318 -12.17 3.14 27.52
N TYR A 319 -11.49 3.74 28.50
CA TYR A 319 -11.84 3.57 29.91
C TYR A 319 -13.20 4.18 30.27
N TYR A 320 -13.53 5.32 29.68
CA TYR A 320 -14.85 5.94 29.85
C TYR A 320 -15.97 4.99 29.38
N LYS A 321 -15.82 4.35 28.22
CA LYS A 321 -16.81 3.40 27.70
C LYS A 321 -16.91 2.14 28.56
N ARG A 322 -15.79 1.58 29.03
CA ARG A 322 -15.80 0.46 29.99
C ARG A 322 -16.52 0.81 31.29
N LYS A 323 -16.40 2.04 31.79
CA LYS A 323 -17.09 2.51 33.02
C LYS A 323 -18.59 2.76 32.82
N MET A 324 -18.96 3.38 31.69
CA MET A 324 -20.35 3.82 31.45
C MET A 324 -21.21 2.77 30.74
N GLY A 325 -20.60 1.71 30.19
CA GLY A 325 -21.28 0.66 29.45
C GLY A 325 -21.73 1.10 28.05
N ARG A 326 -22.66 0.34 27.47
CA ARG A 326 -23.06 0.45 26.05
C ARG A 326 -23.68 1.79 25.66
N SER A 327 -24.19 2.58 26.61
CA SER A 327 -24.75 3.91 26.35
C SER A 327 -23.71 5.03 26.36
N ALA A 328 -22.42 4.70 26.51
CA ALA A 328 -21.34 5.69 26.49
C ALA A 328 -21.36 6.48 25.18
N ARG A 329 -21.25 7.80 25.30
CA ARG A 329 -21.22 8.69 24.14
C ARG A 329 -19.92 8.56 23.34
N TYR A 330 -18.79 8.28 23.97
CA TYR A 330 -17.51 8.14 23.27
C TYR A 330 -16.84 6.84 23.68
N GLY A 331 -16.10 6.28 22.74
CA GLY A 331 -15.28 5.10 22.89
C GLY A 331 -14.00 5.26 22.08
N SER A 332 -13.05 4.36 22.28
CA SER A 332 -11.77 4.36 21.57
C SER A 332 -11.97 4.24 20.06
N ALA A 333 -12.95 3.44 19.61
CA ALA A 333 -13.31 3.28 18.21
C ALA A 333 -13.80 4.60 17.59
N TYR A 334 -14.60 5.37 18.33
CA TYR A 334 -15.13 6.65 17.87
C TYR A 334 -14.01 7.68 17.65
N VAL A 335 -13.04 7.76 18.57
CA VAL A 335 -11.90 8.67 18.41
C VAL A 335 -11.07 8.28 17.19
N ARG A 336 -10.75 6.99 17.02
CA ARG A 336 -10.02 6.49 15.84
C ARG A 336 -10.77 6.78 14.53
N SER A 337 -12.08 6.53 14.50
CA SER A 337 -12.94 6.83 13.35
C SER A 337 -12.88 8.31 12.97
N ARG A 338 -12.96 9.22 13.95
CA ARG A 338 -12.83 10.67 13.69
C ARG A 338 -11.46 11.08 13.16
N VAL A 339 -10.39 10.52 13.72
CA VAL A 339 -9.03 10.76 13.21
C VAL A 339 -8.91 10.25 11.77
N TYR A 340 -9.35 9.02 11.50
CA TYR A 340 -9.34 8.41 10.16
C TYR A 340 -10.12 9.24 9.14
N SER A 341 -11.36 9.64 9.46
CA SER A 341 -12.17 10.50 8.57
C SER A 341 -11.49 11.82 8.27
N GLY A 342 -10.82 12.43 9.24
CA GLY A 342 -10.08 13.68 8.99
C GLY A 342 -8.85 13.49 8.10
N MET A 343 -8.33 12.26 7.93
CA MET A 343 -7.23 12.01 7.01
C MET A 343 -7.69 12.09 5.55
N TYR A 344 -8.98 11.90 5.23
CA TYR A 344 -9.49 12.00 3.85
C TYR A 344 -9.24 13.38 3.23
N GLY A 345 -9.34 14.45 4.03
CA GLY A 345 -9.29 15.83 3.55
C GLY A 345 -8.45 16.71 4.47
N PRO A 346 -7.21 17.08 4.09
CA PRO A 346 -6.36 17.92 4.91
C PRO A 346 -6.91 19.32 5.21
N SER A 347 -7.83 19.82 4.37
CA SER A 347 -8.58 21.05 4.65
C SER A 347 -9.41 21.01 5.93
N ASP A 348 -9.77 19.81 6.40
CA ASP A 348 -10.63 19.61 7.57
C ASP A 348 -9.83 19.45 8.88
N TRP A 349 -8.50 19.33 8.80
CA TRP A 349 -7.62 19.16 9.96
C TRP A 349 -7.80 20.22 11.07
N PRO A 350 -8.05 21.51 10.78
CA PRO A 350 -8.36 22.49 11.81
C PRO A 350 -9.66 22.19 12.56
N SER A 351 -10.66 21.66 11.85
CA SER A 351 -11.94 21.22 12.46
C SER A 351 -11.74 19.96 13.28
N LEU A 352 -10.98 18.97 12.76
CA LEU A 352 -10.63 17.76 13.49
C LEU A 352 -9.94 18.09 14.82
N ALA A 353 -8.93 18.98 14.81
CA ALA A 353 -8.22 19.38 16.02
C ALA A 353 -9.17 19.94 17.09
N LYS A 354 -10.14 20.79 16.70
CA LYS A 354 -11.16 21.33 17.61
C LYS A 354 -12.08 20.23 18.14
N GLN A 355 -12.48 19.29 17.30
CA GLN A 355 -13.33 18.16 17.71
C GLN A 355 -12.63 17.27 18.74
N LEU A 356 -11.35 16.95 18.53
CA LEU A 356 -10.58 16.12 19.46
C LEU A 356 -10.40 16.81 20.83
N VAL A 357 -10.17 18.13 20.85
CA VAL A 357 -10.16 18.92 22.10
C VAL A 357 -11.53 18.90 22.80
N GLY A 358 -12.63 19.05 22.06
CA GLY A 358 -13.97 18.98 22.65
C GLY A 358 -14.31 17.59 23.24
N ILE A 359 -13.84 16.51 22.62
CA ILE A 359 -13.99 15.15 23.18
C ILE A 359 -13.14 15.02 24.46
N HIS A 360 -11.92 15.53 24.44
CA HIS A 360 -11.02 15.53 25.59
C HIS A 360 -11.63 16.26 26.80
N GLU A 361 -12.13 17.49 26.60
CA GLU A 361 -12.80 18.28 27.63
C GLU A 361 -14.05 17.59 28.19
N PHE A 362 -14.85 16.94 27.31
CA PHE A 362 -15.99 16.16 27.75
C PHE A 362 -15.57 15.00 28.67
N LEU A 363 -14.54 14.24 28.29
CA LEU A 363 -14.09 13.07 29.04
C LEU A 363 -13.50 13.47 30.41
N GLN A 364 -12.78 14.59 30.49
CA GLN A 364 -12.28 15.15 31.74
C GLN A 364 -13.39 15.57 32.71
N ASN A 365 -14.51 16.07 32.20
CA ASN A 365 -15.65 16.47 33.03
C ASN A 365 -16.54 15.28 33.40
N ALA A 366 -16.68 14.30 32.51
CA ALA A 366 -17.50 13.11 32.72
C ALA A 366 -16.94 12.18 33.81
N THR A 367 -15.65 12.29 34.14
CA THR A 367 -15.06 11.62 35.30
C THR A 367 -15.53 12.17 36.66
N SER A 368 -16.15 13.36 36.67
CA SER A 368 -16.39 14.15 37.89
C SER A 368 -17.84 14.15 38.38
N THR A 369 -18.83 13.73 37.59
CA THR A 369 -20.25 13.66 38.03
C THR A 369 -21.11 12.76 37.11
N PRO A 370 -21.96 11.85 37.63
CA PRO A 370 -22.96 11.17 36.81
C PRO A 370 -24.12 12.14 36.53
N SER A 371 -23.99 12.98 35.51
CA SER A 371 -25.09 13.87 35.10
C SER A 371 -26.16 13.09 34.31
N SER A 372 -27.42 13.24 34.74
CA SER A 372 -28.62 12.56 34.25
C SER A 372 -29.15 13.08 32.89
N THR A 373 -28.42 13.97 32.22
CA THR A 373 -28.80 14.57 30.92
C THR A 373 -28.00 14.01 29.73
N GLN A 374 -27.34 12.85 29.88
CA GLN A 374 -26.72 12.18 28.74
C GLN A 374 -27.79 11.78 27.73
N THR A 375 -27.72 12.35 26.52
CA THR A 375 -28.42 11.81 25.36
C THR A 375 -27.93 10.37 25.19
N LYS A 376 -28.80 9.39 25.48
CA LYS A 376 -28.50 7.95 25.60
C LYS A 376 -27.97 7.26 24.31
N ARG A 377 -27.65 8.02 23.25
CA ARG A 377 -27.28 7.48 21.94
C ARG A 377 -25.78 7.55 21.75
N SER A 378 -25.14 6.38 21.68
CA SER A 378 -23.78 6.26 21.15
C SER A 378 -23.76 6.77 19.70
N PRO A 379 -22.84 7.68 19.35
CA PRO A 379 -22.63 8.11 17.99
C PRO A 379 -22.26 6.93 17.10
N ASP A 380 -22.69 7.03 15.85
CA ASP A 380 -22.26 6.11 14.80
C ASP A 380 -20.76 6.26 14.53
N THR A 381 -20.08 5.13 14.39
CA THR A 381 -18.64 5.05 14.10
C THR A 381 -18.33 4.57 12.68
N ARG A 382 -19.35 4.22 11.88
CA ARG A 382 -19.19 3.76 10.49
C ARG A 382 -18.29 4.74 9.73
N PHE A 383 -17.21 4.20 9.17
CA PHE A 383 -16.16 4.97 8.49
C PHE A 383 -16.64 5.78 7.29
N ILE A 384 -17.78 5.36 6.72
CA ILE A 384 -18.35 5.85 5.48
C ILE A 384 -19.85 6.13 5.75
N ASP A 385 -20.14 7.20 6.47
CA ASP A 385 -21.34 8.00 6.19
C ASP A 385 -20.92 8.99 5.10
N ILE A 386 -20.74 8.51 3.85
CA ILE A 386 -20.46 9.41 2.69
C ILE A 386 -21.57 10.44 2.54
N LEU A 387 -22.75 10.15 3.09
CA LEU A 387 -23.79 11.13 3.30
C LEU A 387 -23.87 11.39 4.81
N PRO A 388 -23.65 12.63 5.29
CA PRO A 388 -24.52 13.05 6.37
C PRO A 388 -25.92 12.78 5.83
N ARG A 389 -26.75 12.03 6.56
CA ARG A 389 -28.15 12.43 6.60
C ARG A 389 -28.08 13.93 6.74
N GLN A 390 -28.57 14.70 5.77
CA GLN A 390 -29.15 15.96 6.18
C GLN A 390 -30.07 15.54 7.31
N SER A 391 -29.69 15.90 8.53
CA SER A 391 -30.62 15.90 9.64
C SER A 391 -31.61 16.96 9.24
N THR A 392 -32.52 16.63 8.32
CA THR A 392 -33.83 17.21 8.35
C THR A 392 -34.25 16.91 9.76
N ASN A 393 -34.38 17.95 10.58
CA ASN A 393 -34.91 17.89 11.94
C ASN A 393 -36.35 17.33 11.98
N ASN A 394 -36.80 16.64 10.92
CA ASN A 394 -38.00 15.85 10.86
C ASN A 394 -37.78 14.51 11.56
N THR A 395 -38.17 14.52 12.81
CA THR A 395 -38.47 13.39 13.68
C THR A 395 -39.62 12.49 13.18
N SER A 396 -39.94 12.48 11.89
CA SER A 396 -40.93 11.56 11.34
C SER A 396 -40.28 10.18 11.12
N GLY A 397 -40.71 9.18 11.88
CA GLY A 397 -40.17 7.81 11.88
C GLY A 397 -40.34 6.99 10.59
N ASN A 398 -40.72 7.62 9.47
CA ASN A 398 -41.05 7.00 8.17
C ASN A 398 -39.99 7.22 7.08
N GLN A 399 -38.81 7.76 7.39
CA GLN A 399 -37.75 7.88 6.39
C GLN A 399 -37.19 6.49 6.01
N PRO A 400 -36.88 6.25 4.72
CA PRO A 400 -36.21 5.03 4.29
C PRO A 400 -34.90 4.80 5.06
N ALA A 401 -34.56 3.53 5.27
CA ALA A 401 -33.24 3.14 5.77
C ALA A 401 -32.16 3.47 4.72
N ILE A 402 -30.90 3.49 5.13
CA ILE A 402 -29.81 3.54 4.14
C ILE A 402 -29.75 2.21 3.39
N ASP A 403 -29.30 2.26 2.13
CA ASP A 403 -28.99 1.04 1.39
C ASP A 403 -27.70 0.40 1.94
N TYR A 404 -27.56 -0.91 1.73
CA TYR A 404 -26.42 -1.73 2.14
C TYR A 404 -25.53 -2.09 0.93
N ALA A 405 -25.50 -1.23 -0.09
CA ALA A 405 -24.72 -1.49 -1.29
C ALA A 405 -23.21 -1.45 -1.02
N PHE A 406 -22.72 -0.69 -0.02
CA PHE A 406 -21.29 -0.70 0.33
C PHE A 406 -20.81 -2.12 0.68
N GLN A 407 -21.56 -2.82 1.54
CA GLN A 407 -21.31 -4.23 1.87
C GLN A 407 -21.63 -5.12 0.67
N GLY A 408 -22.83 -4.99 0.10
CA GLY A 408 -23.30 -5.87 -0.97
C GLY A 408 -22.39 -5.91 -2.18
N VAL A 409 -21.95 -4.75 -2.69
CA VAL A 409 -21.03 -4.65 -3.83
C VAL A 409 -19.64 -5.17 -3.48
N THR A 410 -19.11 -4.82 -2.30
CA THR A 410 -17.80 -5.32 -1.86
C THR A 410 -17.77 -6.84 -1.77
N CYS A 411 -18.83 -7.46 -1.24
CA CYS A 411 -18.95 -8.91 -1.11
C CYS A 411 -19.32 -9.61 -2.42
N ALA A 412 -19.98 -8.90 -3.34
CA ALA A 412 -20.30 -9.36 -4.70
C ALA A 412 -19.03 -9.52 -5.55
N ASP A 413 -18.10 -8.57 -5.45
CA ASP A 413 -16.89 -8.56 -6.28
C ASP A 413 -15.75 -9.42 -5.72
N ALA A 414 -15.59 -9.46 -4.39
CA ALA A 414 -14.47 -10.13 -3.73
C ALA A 414 -14.50 -11.66 -3.87
N LEU A 415 -13.35 -12.30 -3.65
CA LEU A 415 -13.30 -13.75 -3.51
C LEU A 415 -14.08 -14.18 -2.26
N ASP A 416 -14.82 -15.28 -2.37
CA ASP A 416 -15.55 -15.84 -1.24
C ASP A 416 -14.58 -16.19 -0.10
N ALA A 417 -14.94 -15.79 1.12
CA ALA A 417 -14.18 -16.11 2.32
C ALA A 417 -14.35 -17.59 2.75
N GLY A 418 -15.33 -18.32 2.20
CA GLY A 418 -15.53 -19.73 2.49
C GLY A 418 -15.85 -19.95 3.98
N ASN A 419 -15.03 -20.76 4.67
CA ASN A 419 -15.24 -21.12 6.07
C ASN A 419 -14.65 -20.12 7.09
N THR A 420 -14.23 -18.92 6.66
CA THR A 420 -13.73 -17.87 7.56
C THR A 420 -14.76 -17.53 8.64
N THR A 421 -14.33 -17.57 9.89
CA THR A 421 -15.12 -17.18 11.07
C THR A 421 -14.94 -15.70 11.40
N THR A 422 -15.84 -15.12 12.20
CA THR A 422 -15.63 -13.75 12.73
C THR A 422 -14.36 -13.67 13.58
N LYS A 423 -13.98 -14.75 14.28
CA LYS A 423 -12.72 -14.80 15.01
C LYS A 423 -11.52 -14.65 14.07
N ASP A 424 -11.51 -15.30 12.91
CA ASP A 424 -10.41 -15.17 11.94
C ASP A 424 -10.27 -13.72 11.42
N VAL A 425 -11.38 -12.99 11.28
CA VAL A 425 -11.37 -11.57 10.94
C VAL A 425 -10.75 -10.74 12.08
N PHE A 426 -11.08 -11.06 13.34
CA PHE A 426 -10.46 -10.41 14.51
C PHE A 426 -8.97 -10.74 14.63
N ASP A 427 -8.57 -12.00 14.39
CA ASP A 427 -7.17 -12.42 14.37
C ASP A 427 -6.38 -11.60 13.34
N PHE A 428 -6.98 -11.36 12.17
CA PHE A 428 -6.42 -10.52 11.13
C PHE A 428 -6.33 -9.02 11.54
N LEU A 429 -7.32 -8.49 12.28
CA LEU A 429 -7.24 -7.14 12.84
C LEU A 429 -6.12 -7.05 13.89
N VAL A 430 -5.96 -8.06 14.75
CA VAL A 430 -4.87 -8.13 15.72
C VAL A 430 -3.51 -8.15 15.02
N TYR A 431 -3.37 -8.96 13.97
CA TYR A 431 -2.20 -8.98 13.11
C TYR A 431 -1.91 -7.60 12.51
N THR A 432 -2.93 -6.95 11.93
CA THR A 432 -2.77 -5.63 11.29
C THR A 432 -2.34 -4.56 12.30
N THR A 433 -2.92 -4.59 13.51
CA THR A 433 -2.54 -3.68 14.61
C THR A 433 -1.08 -3.84 15.03
N ARG A 434 -0.59 -5.09 15.12
CA ARG A 434 0.78 -5.39 15.55
C ARG A 434 1.82 -5.12 14.46
N ALA A 435 1.51 -5.54 13.24
CA ALA A 435 2.48 -5.62 12.15
C ALA A 435 2.48 -4.37 11.26
N VAL A 436 1.39 -3.60 11.22
CA VAL A 436 1.24 -2.47 10.30
C VAL A 436 1.01 -1.16 11.03
N SER A 437 -0.07 -1.07 11.83
CA SER A 437 -0.44 0.20 12.48
C SER A 437 -1.17 0.00 13.80
N PRO A 438 -0.55 0.33 14.94
CA PRO A 438 -1.26 0.37 16.22
C PRO A 438 -2.40 1.39 16.27
N MET A 439 -2.30 2.48 15.50
CA MET A 439 -3.30 3.55 15.49
C MET A 439 -4.57 3.12 14.74
N PHE A 440 -4.42 2.60 13.53
CA PHE A 440 -5.53 2.34 12.60
C PHE A 440 -5.79 0.85 12.34
N GLY A 441 -4.94 -0.05 12.81
CA GLY A 441 -5.15 -1.50 12.72
C GLY A 441 -6.46 -2.00 13.32
N PRO A 442 -6.87 -1.60 14.55
CA PRO A 442 -8.07 -2.11 15.21
C PRO A 442 -9.31 -1.31 14.79
N ALA A 443 -9.50 -1.20 13.47
CA ALA A 443 -10.58 -0.47 12.84
C ALA A 443 -11.79 -1.37 12.56
N TRP A 444 -13.00 -0.79 12.58
CA TRP A 444 -14.24 -1.49 12.28
C TRP A 444 -15.24 -0.66 11.49
N GLY A 445 -15.97 -1.30 10.58
CA GLY A 445 -16.97 -0.63 9.73
C GLY A 445 -16.58 -0.56 8.25
N ASP A 446 -15.42 -1.10 7.85
CA ASP A 446 -15.14 -1.38 6.44
C ASP A 446 -16.01 -2.55 5.96
N ALA A 447 -16.57 -2.44 4.74
CA ALA A 447 -17.45 -3.46 4.17
C ALA A 447 -16.81 -4.85 4.10
N GLY A 448 -15.49 -4.93 3.99
CA GLY A 448 -14.77 -6.18 3.88
C GLY A 448 -14.95 -7.11 5.08
N PHE A 449 -15.20 -6.56 6.27
CA PHE A 449 -15.40 -7.31 7.52
C PHE A 449 -16.78 -7.94 7.67
N TYR A 450 -17.70 -7.69 6.72
CA TYR A 450 -19.06 -8.25 6.72
C TYR A 450 -19.17 -9.51 5.84
N CYS A 451 -18.24 -9.69 4.89
CA CYS A 451 -18.44 -10.59 3.76
C CYS A 451 -18.35 -12.09 4.05
N HIS A 452 -17.76 -12.50 5.17
CA HIS A 452 -17.74 -13.91 5.60
C HIS A 452 -19.10 -14.38 6.13
N ARG A 453 -19.98 -13.46 6.53
CA ARG A 453 -21.40 -13.74 6.86
C ARG A 453 -22.37 -13.24 5.79
N TRP A 454 -21.87 -12.76 4.66
CA TRP A 454 -22.73 -12.26 3.59
C TRP A 454 -23.30 -13.42 2.75
N PRO A 455 -24.63 -13.56 2.65
CA PRO A 455 -25.26 -14.80 2.17
C PRO A 455 -25.43 -14.92 0.65
N VAL A 456 -25.16 -13.85 -0.10
CA VAL A 456 -25.39 -13.81 -1.57
C VAL A 456 -24.11 -13.46 -2.31
N ARG A 457 -23.93 -14.06 -3.49
CA ARG A 457 -22.83 -13.77 -4.41
C ARG A 457 -23.36 -13.21 -5.72
N ALA A 458 -22.52 -12.44 -6.41
CA ALA A 458 -22.87 -11.88 -7.71
C ALA A 458 -23.06 -12.97 -8.76
N VAL A 459 -24.01 -12.77 -9.67
CA VAL A 459 -24.16 -13.63 -10.86
C VAL A 459 -23.01 -13.47 -11.85
N GLU A 460 -22.34 -12.33 -11.85
CA GLU A 460 -21.17 -12.03 -12.68
C GLU A 460 -20.03 -11.44 -11.83
N ARG A 461 -18.83 -12.01 -11.98
CA ARG A 461 -17.58 -11.48 -11.41
C ARG A 461 -16.52 -11.38 -12.49
N PHE A 462 -15.79 -10.26 -12.51
CA PHE A 462 -14.63 -10.09 -13.37
C PHE A 462 -13.36 -10.16 -12.53
N THR A 463 -12.44 -11.04 -12.90
CA THR A 463 -11.23 -11.38 -12.13
C THR A 463 -9.93 -11.02 -12.86
N GLY A 464 -10.05 -10.28 -13.98
CA GLY A 464 -8.96 -9.91 -14.86
C GLY A 464 -9.03 -10.60 -16.23
N PRO A 465 -7.97 -10.49 -17.06
CA PRO A 465 -6.68 -9.88 -16.74
C PRO A 465 -6.74 -8.34 -16.68
N TRP A 466 -5.75 -7.74 -16.01
CA TRP A 466 -5.68 -6.29 -15.70
C TRP A 466 -4.69 -5.51 -16.57
N ASN A 467 -4.30 -6.08 -17.71
CA ASN A 467 -3.20 -5.60 -18.56
C ASN A 467 -3.60 -5.57 -20.04
N LYS A 468 -4.88 -5.36 -20.36
CA LYS A 468 -5.32 -5.25 -21.75
C LYS A 468 -4.67 -4.03 -22.41
N LYS A 469 -4.29 -4.20 -23.68
CA LYS A 469 -3.88 -3.08 -24.52
C LYS A 469 -5.12 -2.25 -24.87
N LEU A 470 -5.07 -0.96 -24.55
CA LEU A 470 -6.22 -0.06 -24.67
C LEU A 470 -6.20 0.67 -26.04
N ALA A 471 -7.38 1.08 -26.52
CA ALA A 471 -7.48 1.89 -27.75
C ALA A 471 -6.81 3.26 -27.60
N ASN A 472 -6.91 3.86 -26.42
CA ASN A 472 -6.24 5.10 -26.05
C ASN A 472 -5.57 4.93 -24.68
N PRO A 473 -4.36 5.48 -24.46
CA PRO A 473 -3.74 5.47 -23.14
C PRO A 473 -4.52 6.32 -22.14
N ILE A 474 -4.44 5.97 -20.86
CA ILE A 474 -5.24 6.56 -19.78
C ILE A 474 -4.36 7.31 -18.76
N LEU A 475 -4.96 8.19 -17.95
CA LEU A 475 -4.31 8.77 -16.78
C LEU A 475 -4.62 7.95 -15.53
N VAL A 476 -3.59 7.71 -14.73
CA VAL A 476 -3.68 7.12 -13.40
C VAL A 476 -3.12 8.13 -12.42
N ILE A 477 -3.86 8.47 -11.37
CA ILE A 477 -3.47 9.48 -10.36
C ILE A 477 -3.43 8.81 -8.99
N GLY A 478 -2.29 8.93 -8.32
CA GLY A 478 -2.11 8.49 -6.94
C GLY A 478 -1.50 9.60 -6.10
N ASN A 479 -2.12 9.88 -4.96
CA ASN A 479 -1.59 10.79 -3.96
C ASN A 479 -0.52 10.07 -3.14
N GLU A 480 0.56 10.77 -2.78
CA GLU A 480 1.68 10.20 -2.02
C GLU A 480 1.21 9.55 -0.71
N ALA A 481 0.39 10.27 0.07
CA ALA A 481 -0.14 9.83 1.34
C ALA A 481 -1.68 9.78 1.34
N ASP A 482 -2.24 8.91 0.49
CA ASP A 482 -3.67 8.60 0.44
C ASP A 482 -4.06 7.58 1.53
N PRO A 483 -4.87 7.95 2.54
CA PRO A 483 -5.21 7.08 3.66
C PRO A 483 -6.20 5.94 3.30
N VAL A 484 -6.72 5.90 2.07
CA VAL A 484 -7.73 4.94 1.63
C VAL A 484 -7.23 4.09 0.48
N THR A 485 -6.58 4.73 -0.50
CA THR A 485 -6.06 4.12 -1.72
C THR A 485 -4.58 4.48 -1.91
N PRO A 486 -3.67 3.82 -1.15
CA PRO A 486 -2.26 4.17 -1.12
C PRO A 486 -1.63 4.23 -2.51
N TYR A 487 -0.68 5.15 -2.71
CA TYR A 487 0.03 5.39 -3.99
C TYR A 487 0.48 4.11 -4.71
N ILE A 488 0.95 3.11 -3.95
CA ILE A 488 1.42 1.84 -4.51
C ILE A 488 0.36 1.12 -5.36
N SER A 489 -0.92 1.31 -5.04
CA SER A 489 -2.04 0.75 -5.81
C SER A 489 -2.16 1.43 -7.19
N ALA A 490 -2.05 2.76 -7.23
CA ALA A 490 -2.02 3.53 -8.48
C ALA A 490 -0.82 3.14 -9.34
N LYS A 491 0.37 3.05 -8.74
CA LYS A 491 1.58 2.61 -9.42
C LYS A 491 1.42 1.21 -10.01
N LYS A 492 0.89 0.26 -9.22
CA LYS A 492 0.67 -1.13 -9.68
C LYS A 492 -0.29 -1.21 -10.88
N VAL A 493 -1.33 -0.39 -10.91
CA VAL A 493 -2.26 -0.32 -12.04
C VAL A 493 -1.57 0.27 -13.29
N ALA A 494 -0.83 1.38 -13.13
CA ALA A 494 -0.07 1.97 -14.23
C ALA A 494 0.97 0.99 -14.80
N ASP A 495 1.78 0.37 -13.93
CA ASP A 495 2.81 -0.62 -14.31
C ASP A 495 2.20 -1.82 -15.07
N ARG A 496 1.01 -2.28 -14.67
CA ARG A 496 0.33 -3.41 -15.32
C ARG A 496 -0.22 -3.06 -16.70
N LEU A 497 -0.68 -1.83 -16.89
CA LEU A 497 -1.16 -1.33 -18.19
C LEU A 497 -0.01 -0.93 -19.12
N GLY A 498 1.20 -0.71 -18.59
CA GLY A 498 2.39 -0.34 -19.36
C GLY A 498 2.13 0.91 -20.19
N ASP A 499 2.48 0.86 -21.48
CA ASP A 499 2.29 1.97 -22.43
C ASP A 499 0.83 2.42 -22.61
N SER A 500 -0.14 1.70 -22.04
CA SER A 500 -1.56 2.12 -22.04
C SER A 500 -1.93 3.03 -20.86
N ALA A 501 -0.99 3.41 -20.01
CA ALA A 501 -1.22 4.31 -18.89
C ALA A 501 -0.05 5.28 -18.66
N ILE A 502 -0.37 6.46 -18.13
CA ILE A 502 0.60 7.44 -17.61
C ILE A 502 0.24 7.75 -16.16
N LEU A 503 1.24 7.72 -15.27
CA LEU A 503 1.05 7.97 -13.84
C LEU A 503 1.32 9.43 -13.48
N ILE A 504 0.41 10.02 -12.73
CA ILE A 504 0.63 11.27 -12.00
C ILE A 504 0.72 10.93 -10.51
N GLN A 505 1.88 11.20 -9.92
CA GLN A 505 2.01 11.22 -8.47
C GLN A 505 1.67 12.63 -7.98
N GLN A 506 0.60 12.77 -7.19
CA GLN A 506 0.31 14.03 -6.51
C GLN A 506 1.04 14.05 -5.16
N ASP A 507 1.88 15.06 -4.95
CA ASP A 507 2.59 15.28 -3.68
C ASP A 507 1.64 15.99 -2.71
N ASP A 508 0.76 15.20 -2.10
CA ASP A 508 -0.23 15.64 -1.14
C ASP A 508 -0.59 14.56 -0.11
N TYR A 509 -1.44 14.99 0.83
CA TYR A 509 -2.12 14.11 1.76
C TYR A 509 -3.59 14.03 1.34
N GLY A 510 -4.26 12.97 1.76
CA GLY A 510 -5.70 12.84 1.59
C GLY A 510 -6.11 12.02 0.38
N HIS A 511 -7.41 11.78 0.28
CA HIS A 511 -7.95 10.76 -0.60
C HIS A 511 -8.39 11.35 -1.94
N THR A 512 -7.84 10.82 -3.03
CA THR A 512 -7.99 11.31 -4.42
C THR A 512 -7.39 12.70 -4.66
N SER A 513 -7.15 13.05 -5.92
CA SER A 513 -6.58 14.33 -6.32
C SER A 513 -7.46 15.54 -5.96
N LEU A 514 -8.73 15.32 -5.63
CA LEU A 514 -9.67 16.37 -5.23
C LEU A 514 -9.52 16.81 -3.77
N ALA A 515 -8.77 16.06 -2.94
CA ALA A 515 -8.52 16.39 -1.54
C ALA A 515 -7.66 17.66 -1.39
N MET A 516 -6.69 17.85 -2.28
CA MET A 516 -5.83 19.03 -2.30
C MET A 516 -5.64 19.58 -3.71
N HIS A 517 -5.65 20.91 -3.81
CA HIS A 517 -5.50 21.61 -5.08
C HIS A 517 -4.07 21.55 -5.62
N SER A 518 -3.90 21.00 -6.84
CA SER A 518 -2.66 21.05 -7.62
C SER A 518 -2.87 21.68 -9.00
N ASN A 519 -2.22 22.82 -9.26
CA ASN A 519 -2.21 23.43 -10.60
C ASN A 519 -1.56 22.51 -11.64
N CYS A 520 -0.57 21.71 -11.24
CA CYS A 520 0.13 20.77 -12.12
C CYS A 520 -0.83 19.67 -12.59
N THR A 521 -1.52 19.00 -11.65
CA THR A 521 -2.50 17.95 -11.96
C THR A 521 -3.65 18.49 -12.79
N ILE A 522 -4.20 19.66 -12.42
CA ILE A 522 -5.27 20.31 -13.18
C ILE A 522 -4.83 20.64 -14.60
N SER A 523 -3.60 21.15 -14.80
CA SER A 523 -3.09 21.44 -16.14
C SER A 523 -2.94 20.17 -16.98
N ALA A 524 -2.46 19.07 -16.38
CA ALA A 524 -2.37 17.78 -17.05
C ALA A 524 -3.75 17.25 -17.47
N LEU A 525 -4.74 17.34 -16.58
CA LEU A 525 -6.12 16.96 -16.84
C LEU A 525 -6.75 17.80 -17.96
N GLN A 526 -6.57 19.12 -17.94
CA GLN A 526 -7.09 20.01 -18.98
C GLN A 526 -6.45 19.71 -20.34
N ASN A 527 -5.12 19.53 -20.40
CA ASN A 527 -4.43 19.16 -21.64
C ASN A 527 -4.94 17.81 -22.18
N TYR A 528 -5.17 16.85 -21.29
CA TYR A 528 -5.68 15.55 -21.68
C TYR A 528 -7.12 15.62 -22.20
N PHE A 529 -8.04 16.24 -21.46
CA PHE A 529 -9.44 16.34 -21.86
C PHE A 529 -9.68 17.26 -23.06
N LEU A 530 -8.99 18.39 -23.16
CA LEU A 530 -9.23 19.38 -24.23
C LEU A 530 -8.41 19.09 -25.48
N GLU A 531 -7.16 18.64 -25.33
CA GLU A 531 -6.20 18.52 -26.43
C GLU A 531 -5.82 17.07 -26.76
N ASN A 532 -6.34 16.10 -26.01
CA ASN A 532 -5.92 14.69 -26.10
C ASN A 532 -4.40 14.53 -25.88
N LYS A 533 -3.82 15.36 -25.02
CA LYS A 533 -2.38 15.41 -24.77
C LYS A 533 -2.05 14.92 -23.36
N LEU A 534 -1.47 13.74 -23.29
CA LEU A 534 -0.92 13.18 -22.05
C LEU A 534 0.48 13.74 -21.76
N PRO A 535 0.94 13.68 -20.49
CA PRO A 535 2.36 13.81 -20.18
C PRO A 535 3.18 12.77 -20.97
N SER A 536 4.40 13.14 -21.38
CA SER A 536 5.27 12.23 -22.17
C SER A 536 5.87 11.09 -21.35
N GLN A 537 5.79 11.18 -20.03
CA GLN A 537 6.26 10.22 -19.04
C GLN A 537 5.50 10.47 -17.73
N ASP A 538 5.69 9.61 -16.74
CA ASP A 538 5.16 9.83 -15.39
C ASP A 538 5.65 11.17 -14.81
N ILE A 539 4.77 11.88 -14.09
CA ILE A 539 5.06 13.20 -13.53
C ILE A 539 4.70 13.29 -12.04
N LEU A 540 5.49 14.08 -11.31
CA LEU A 540 5.22 14.48 -9.93
C LEU A 540 4.60 15.88 -9.92
N CYS A 541 3.45 16.01 -9.27
CA CYS A 541 2.71 17.26 -9.15
C CYS A 541 2.59 17.71 -7.69
N GLY A 542 3.24 18.83 -7.34
CA GLY A 542 3.17 19.43 -6.00
C GLY A 542 1.81 20.06 -5.66
N THR A 543 1.57 20.27 -4.37
CA THR A 543 0.43 21.04 -3.85
C THR A 543 0.86 22.24 -3.01
N ASN A 544 0.11 23.34 -3.12
CA ASN A 544 0.37 24.59 -2.38
C ASN A 544 -0.76 24.94 -1.40
N GLN A 545 -1.71 24.03 -1.19
CA GLN A 545 -2.85 24.27 -0.32
C GLN A 545 -2.43 24.31 1.15
N GLN A 546 -3.05 25.21 1.91
CA GLN A 546 -2.82 25.33 3.35
C GLN A 546 -3.50 24.20 4.12
N LEU A 547 -2.78 23.63 5.07
CA LEU A 547 -3.18 22.53 5.95
C LEU A 547 -3.78 23.04 7.27
N PHE A 548 -3.26 24.16 7.80
CA PHE A 548 -3.81 24.84 8.97
C PHE A 548 -3.79 26.37 8.79
N PRO A 549 -4.77 27.10 9.35
CA PRO A 549 -4.76 28.56 9.41
C PRO A 549 -3.64 29.09 10.31
N GLY A 550 -3.35 30.40 10.26
CA GLY A 550 -2.26 31.02 11.02
C GLY A 550 -1.07 31.36 10.12
N PRO A 551 0.15 30.82 10.32
CA PRO A 551 1.31 31.11 9.47
C PRO A 551 1.20 30.56 8.03
N GLY A 552 0.06 29.97 7.65
CA GLY A 552 -0.20 29.46 6.31
C GLY A 552 0.62 28.20 6.00
N ILE A 553 0.56 27.21 6.88
CA ILE A 553 1.33 25.96 6.75
C ILE A 553 0.83 25.18 5.54
N THR A 554 1.73 24.84 4.61
CA THR A 554 1.52 23.97 3.44
C THR A 554 2.41 22.73 3.56
N LYS A 555 2.14 21.68 2.78
CA LYS A 555 3.03 20.50 2.73
C LYS A 555 4.47 20.92 2.35
N GLY A 556 4.59 21.78 1.34
CA GLY A 556 5.86 22.39 0.94
C GLY A 556 6.51 23.28 2.02
N SER A 557 5.74 23.92 2.91
CA SER A 557 6.33 24.69 4.01
C SER A 557 6.75 23.80 5.18
N ILE A 558 6.07 22.67 5.43
CA ILE A 558 6.49 21.68 6.43
C ILE A 558 7.79 21.03 6.00
N SER A 559 7.87 20.60 4.73
CA SER A 559 9.12 20.09 4.16
C SER A 559 10.21 21.16 4.15
N LYS A 560 9.84 22.45 4.03
CA LYS A 560 10.75 23.59 4.22
C LYS A 560 11.06 23.95 5.68
N LEU A 561 10.21 23.69 6.67
CA LEU A 561 10.45 23.93 8.12
C LEU A 561 11.35 22.86 8.73
N SER A 562 11.22 21.63 8.23
CA SER A 562 12.24 20.56 8.30
C SER A 562 13.62 21.02 7.75
N SER A 563 13.64 22.15 7.06
CA SER A 563 14.65 22.57 6.08
C SER A 563 15.22 23.96 6.36
N THR A 564 14.49 24.88 7.01
CA THR A 564 14.91 26.23 7.43
C THR A 564 15.57 26.24 8.79
N SER A 565 15.64 25.10 9.48
CA SER A 565 16.75 24.83 10.40
C SER A 565 18.10 24.72 9.67
N ASN A 566 18.11 24.66 8.33
CA ASN A 566 19.30 24.38 7.50
C ASN A 566 19.47 25.36 6.33
N SER A 567 19.31 26.68 6.55
CA SER A 567 19.71 27.66 5.54
C SER A 567 21.17 28.06 5.70
N LEU A 568 22.02 27.64 4.76
CA LEU A 568 23.10 28.46 4.19
C LEU A 568 23.66 27.82 2.91
N SER A 569 23.68 28.64 1.86
CA SER A 569 24.52 28.58 0.64
C SER A 569 24.24 27.50 -0.42
N THR A 570 23.69 28.00 -1.53
CA THR A 570 23.67 27.43 -2.88
C THR A 570 25.08 27.22 -3.47
N THR A 571 25.38 26.03 -3.99
CA THR A 571 26.13 25.79 -5.26
C THR A 571 26.22 24.28 -5.59
N GLU A 572 25.71 23.93 -6.76
CA GLU A 572 26.16 22.90 -7.74
C GLU A 572 26.38 21.40 -7.41
N THR A 573 26.00 20.60 -8.42
CA THR A 573 26.26 19.18 -8.73
C THR A 573 25.53 18.06 -7.97
N ASN A 574 24.39 17.62 -8.52
CA ASN A 574 23.76 16.33 -8.18
C ASN A 574 24.53 15.16 -8.82
N SER A 575 25.12 14.30 -8.00
CA SER A 575 25.33 12.88 -8.34
C SER A 575 25.24 12.03 -7.08
N LEU A 576 24.92 10.73 -7.23
CA LEU A 576 24.89 9.72 -6.16
C LEU A 576 26.16 9.68 -5.27
N GLN A 577 27.21 10.35 -5.72
CA GLN A 577 28.53 10.53 -5.14
C GLN A 577 28.51 11.33 -3.81
N ASP A 578 27.54 12.23 -3.60
CA ASP A 578 27.43 13.05 -2.38
C ASP A 578 26.65 12.37 -1.24
N GLU A 579 26.12 11.17 -1.47
CA GLU A 579 25.15 10.50 -0.59
C GLU A 579 25.76 9.50 0.41
N LEU A 580 27.07 9.23 0.32
CA LEU A 580 27.65 7.99 0.87
C LEU A 580 28.10 8.04 2.34
N ASP A 581 27.92 9.16 3.04
CA ASP A 581 28.44 9.32 4.40
C ASP A 581 27.65 8.59 5.52
N LYS A 582 26.58 7.85 5.23
CA LYS A 582 25.80 7.06 6.24
C LYS A 582 25.21 5.75 5.68
N VAL A 583 25.66 5.31 4.51
CA VAL A 583 25.09 4.13 3.85
C VAL A 583 25.62 2.86 4.51
N ARG A 584 24.73 1.89 4.76
CA ARG A 584 25.06 0.59 5.39
C ARG A 584 24.72 -0.51 4.39
N GLN A 585 25.69 -1.35 4.07
CA GLN A 585 25.55 -2.29 2.97
C GLN A 585 25.62 -3.75 3.42
N HIS A 586 24.74 -4.56 2.84
CA HIS A 586 24.81 -6.01 2.92
C HIS A 586 25.63 -6.56 1.76
N ALA A 587 26.65 -7.37 2.09
CA ALA A 587 27.57 -7.93 1.11
C ALA A 587 26.95 -9.04 0.26
N PRO A 588 27.37 -9.18 -1.00
CA PRO A 588 27.03 -10.34 -1.81
C PRO A 588 27.68 -11.60 -1.22
N MET A 589 26.86 -12.61 -0.94
CA MET A 589 27.29 -13.88 -0.36
C MET A 589 26.72 -15.03 -1.18
N VAL A 590 27.61 -15.80 -1.80
CA VAL A 590 27.25 -16.96 -2.62
C VAL A 590 26.24 -17.83 -1.87
N ARG A 591 25.05 -18.00 -2.45
CA ARG A 591 23.87 -18.70 -1.90
C ARG A 591 23.14 -18.02 -0.73
N TYR A 592 23.81 -17.26 0.14
CA TYR A 592 23.18 -16.71 1.36
C TYR A 592 22.46 -15.39 1.16
N SER A 593 22.85 -14.58 0.17
CA SER A 593 22.17 -13.30 -0.11
C SER A 593 20.94 -13.45 -1.02
N LYS A 594 20.17 -14.53 -0.87
CA LYS A 594 18.89 -14.73 -1.59
C LYS A 594 17.78 -13.85 -1.00
N LEU A 595 16.69 -13.69 -1.75
CA LEU A 595 15.59 -12.76 -1.46
C LEU A 595 15.12 -12.74 0.01
N PRO A 596 14.82 -13.87 0.69
CA PRO A 596 14.39 -13.83 2.09
C PRO A 596 15.36 -13.12 3.02
N PHE A 597 16.66 -13.35 2.85
CA PHE A 597 17.68 -12.75 3.69
C PHE A 597 17.89 -11.28 3.36
N ARG A 598 17.83 -10.90 2.07
CA ARG A 598 17.92 -9.49 1.66
C ARG A 598 16.74 -8.67 2.16
N HIS A 599 15.53 -9.21 2.04
CA HIS A 599 14.34 -8.59 2.59
C HIS A 599 14.51 -8.44 4.11
N LEU A 600 14.87 -9.51 4.84
CA LEU A 600 15.08 -9.43 6.28
C LEU A 600 16.04 -8.30 6.68
N VAL A 601 17.26 -8.25 6.11
CA VAL A 601 18.24 -7.22 6.53
C VAL A 601 17.80 -5.81 6.15
N SER A 602 17.00 -5.64 5.09
CA SER A 602 16.45 -4.33 4.71
C SER A 602 15.48 -3.76 5.76
N LEU A 603 14.85 -4.61 6.56
CA LEU A 603 14.00 -4.20 7.69
C LEU A 603 14.83 -3.67 8.89
N TYR A 604 16.14 -3.84 8.86
CA TYR A 604 17.05 -3.48 9.95
C TYR A 604 18.21 -2.59 9.49
N ASP A 605 17.87 -1.43 8.93
CA ASP A 605 18.80 -0.36 8.54
C ASP A 605 19.89 -0.77 7.52
N VAL A 606 19.57 -1.70 6.62
CA VAL A 606 20.43 -1.99 5.46
C VAL A 606 19.93 -1.26 4.24
N HIS A 607 20.69 -0.25 3.83
CA HIS A 607 20.31 0.68 2.75
C HIS A 607 20.59 0.11 1.36
N ILE A 608 21.64 -0.69 1.21
CA ILE A 608 21.98 -1.35 -0.07
C ILE A 608 22.12 -2.84 0.16
N THR A 609 21.29 -3.64 -0.52
CA THR A 609 21.38 -5.09 -0.51
C THR A 609 21.95 -5.60 -1.83
N HIS A 610 22.79 -6.64 -1.74
CA HIS A 610 23.37 -7.28 -2.93
C HIS A 610 22.80 -8.68 -3.13
N THR A 611 22.60 -9.09 -4.38
CA THR A 611 22.28 -10.49 -4.75
C THR A 611 23.43 -11.45 -4.41
N PRO A 612 23.25 -12.77 -4.55
CA PRO A 612 24.41 -13.67 -4.62
C PRO A 612 25.25 -13.31 -5.85
N MET A 613 26.49 -13.79 -5.90
CA MET A 613 27.31 -13.68 -7.11
C MET A 613 26.71 -14.55 -8.22
N ILE A 614 26.26 -13.94 -9.31
CA ILE A 614 25.62 -14.57 -10.46
C ILE A 614 26.61 -14.70 -11.61
N MET A 615 26.65 -15.82 -12.32
CA MET A 615 27.50 -15.97 -13.51
C MET A 615 26.89 -15.24 -14.70
N ALA A 616 27.51 -14.16 -15.19
CA ALA A 616 26.93 -13.33 -16.26
C ALA A 616 26.70 -14.11 -17.57
N ALA A 617 27.63 -14.99 -17.94
CA ALA A 617 27.50 -15.80 -19.15
C ALA A 617 26.31 -16.78 -19.08
N GLU A 618 26.03 -17.36 -17.92
CA GLU A 618 24.87 -18.25 -17.77
C GLU A 618 23.57 -17.46 -17.67
N PHE A 619 23.59 -16.34 -16.94
CA PHE A 619 22.43 -15.46 -16.80
C PHE A 619 21.98 -14.87 -18.14
N SER A 620 22.91 -14.44 -18.99
CA SER A 620 22.60 -13.92 -20.32
C SER A 620 22.05 -15.00 -21.26
N ARG A 621 22.59 -16.22 -21.22
CA ARG A 621 22.27 -17.27 -22.19
C ARG A 621 21.08 -18.16 -21.82
N SER A 622 20.77 -18.32 -20.53
CA SER A 622 19.81 -19.32 -20.05
C SER A 622 18.73 -18.72 -19.16
N ALA A 623 17.47 -18.81 -19.57
CA ALA A 623 16.33 -18.42 -18.73
C ALA A 623 16.23 -19.26 -17.44
N ILE A 624 16.63 -20.54 -17.49
CA ILE A 624 16.65 -21.42 -16.31
C ILE A 624 17.67 -20.91 -15.29
N ALA A 625 18.87 -20.52 -15.75
CA ALA A 625 19.87 -19.93 -14.87
C ALA A 625 19.35 -18.62 -14.25
N ARG A 626 18.68 -17.77 -15.04
CA ARG A 626 18.07 -16.53 -14.52
C ARG A 626 17.06 -16.79 -13.40
N HIS A 627 16.12 -17.71 -13.63
CA HIS A 627 15.08 -18.03 -12.63
C HIS A 627 15.66 -18.70 -11.37
N SER A 628 16.78 -19.43 -11.49
CA SER A 628 17.47 -20.04 -10.35
C SER A 628 18.26 -19.02 -9.52
N ASP A 629 18.96 -18.13 -10.20
CA ASP A 629 20.00 -17.28 -9.58
C ASP A 629 19.45 -15.94 -9.13
N PHE A 630 18.36 -15.46 -9.73
CA PHE A 630 17.74 -14.18 -9.41
C PHE A 630 16.24 -14.31 -9.10
N THR A 631 15.87 -13.74 -7.96
CA THR A 631 14.50 -13.52 -7.51
C THR A 631 14.49 -12.19 -6.78
N THR A 632 13.44 -11.38 -6.95
CA THR A 632 13.28 -10.09 -6.27
C THR A 632 11.83 -9.87 -5.82
N SER A 633 11.62 -8.96 -4.88
CA SER A 633 10.30 -8.45 -4.47
C SER A 633 10.33 -6.92 -4.46
N THR A 634 9.17 -6.27 -4.60
CA THR A 634 9.03 -4.83 -4.34
C THR A 634 9.33 -4.48 -2.88
N ASP A 635 9.07 -5.43 -1.97
CA ASP A 635 9.10 -5.23 -0.52
C ASP A 635 10.52 -5.32 0.07
N GLU A 636 11.50 -5.85 -0.68
CA GLU A 636 12.88 -6.02 -0.17
C GLU A 636 13.72 -4.72 -0.16
N ARG A 637 13.08 -3.58 -0.48
CA ARG A 637 13.71 -2.26 -0.62
C ARG A 637 12.99 -1.26 0.29
N GLY A 638 13.24 -1.37 1.60
CA GLY A 638 12.70 -0.49 2.64
C GLY A 638 13.05 0.99 2.45
N TYR A 639 12.49 1.89 3.27
CA TYR A 639 12.76 3.33 3.21
C TYR A 639 13.55 3.79 4.43
N PHE A 640 14.54 4.66 4.21
CA PHE A 640 15.52 5.05 5.23
C PHE A 640 15.65 6.55 5.37
N SER A 641 15.77 7.00 6.62
CA SER A 641 16.05 8.38 7.00
C SER A 641 17.56 8.64 7.00
N LEU A 642 18.09 9.31 5.97
CA LEU A 642 19.51 9.68 5.89
C LEU A 642 19.74 11.14 6.28
N VAL A 643 20.68 11.37 7.19
CA VAL A 643 21.07 12.73 7.62
C VAL A 643 22.24 13.23 6.77
N GLU A 644 22.03 14.30 6.01
CA GLU A 644 23.07 14.89 5.14
C GLU A 644 24.29 15.39 5.93
N LYS A 645 25.49 15.33 5.34
CA LYS A 645 26.72 15.79 6.00
C LYS A 645 26.87 17.30 5.86
N GLY A 646 27.28 17.97 6.94
CA GLY A 646 27.42 19.43 6.98
C GLY A 646 26.09 20.21 7.02
N SER A 647 24.95 19.52 6.98
CA SER A 647 23.62 20.13 6.86
C SER A 647 22.94 20.48 8.19
N GLY A 648 23.67 20.53 9.33
CA GLY A 648 23.05 20.87 10.62
C GLY A 648 22.00 19.87 11.15
N GLY A 649 21.87 18.67 10.55
CA GLY A 649 20.93 17.64 11.00
C GLY A 649 19.71 17.41 10.09
N ARG A 650 19.70 17.97 8.87
CA ARG A 650 18.64 17.70 7.87
C ARG A 650 18.58 16.20 7.52
N THR A 651 17.39 15.62 7.59
CA THR A 651 17.12 14.21 7.27
C THR A 651 16.28 14.10 6.01
N ARG A 652 16.64 13.20 5.08
CA ARG A 652 15.90 12.87 3.85
C ARG A 652 15.49 11.41 3.83
N HIS A 653 14.32 11.10 3.29
CA HIS A 653 13.88 9.71 3.12
C HIS A 653 14.33 9.18 1.76
N VAL A 654 15.02 8.03 1.75
CA VAL A 654 15.48 7.36 0.52
C VAL A 654 15.01 5.92 0.51
N ARG A 655 14.57 5.44 -0.65
CA ARG A 655 14.32 4.01 -0.86
C ARG A 655 15.65 3.24 -0.88
N GLY A 656 15.66 2.08 -0.25
CA GLY A 656 16.75 1.12 -0.32
C GLY A 656 17.02 0.67 -1.75
N SER A 657 18.26 0.29 -2.02
CA SER A 657 18.71 -0.12 -3.33
C SER A 657 19.06 -1.61 -3.36
N LEU A 658 18.66 -2.30 -4.43
CA LEU A 658 19.10 -3.66 -4.75
C LEU A 658 20.16 -3.61 -5.84
N VAL A 659 21.32 -4.21 -5.58
CA VAL A 659 22.43 -4.30 -6.53
C VAL A 659 22.68 -5.75 -6.94
N ALA A 660 22.62 -6.04 -8.24
CA ALA A 660 22.95 -7.37 -8.77
C ALA A 660 24.45 -7.55 -8.94
N GLN A 661 25.06 -8.48 -8.21
CA GLN A 661 26.48 -8.80 -8.38
C GLN A 661 26.68 -9.92 -9.42
N PHE A 662 27.50 -9.65 -10.43
CA PHE A 662 27.92 -10.62 -11.43
C PHE A 662 29.39 -11.02 -11.32
N ALA A 663 29.68 -12.26 -11.68
CA ALA A 663 30.99 -12.75 -12.07
C ALA A 663 31.07 -12.81 -13.60
N ALA A 664 32.02 -12.09 -14.18
CA ALA A 664 32.19 -12.01 -15.63
C ALA A 664 33.65 -11.79 -16.02
N ASN A 665 34.04 -12.33 -17.17
CA ASN A 665 35.35 -12.14 -17.80
C ASN A 665 35.23 -11.70 -19.28
N ASP A 666 34.01 -11.70 -19.81
CA ASP A 666 33.67 -11.29 -21.18
C ASP A 666 32.77 -10.03 -21.15
N PRO A 667 33.20 -8.91 -21.75
CA PRO A 667 32.44 -7.66 -21.76
C PRO A 667 31.04 -7.78 -22.34
N LYS A 668 30.87 -8.58 -23.39
CA LYS A 668 29.56 -8.75 -24.03
C LYS A 668 28.60 -9.51 -23.12
N ALA A 669 29.01 -10.66 -22.60
CA ALA A 669 28.20 -11.45 -21.68
C ALA A 669 27.82 -10.68 -20.41
N PHE A 670 28.73 -9.84 -19.90
CA PHE A 670 28.43 -8.95 -18.78
C PHE A 670 27.38 -7.90 -19.15
N ALA A 671 27.57 -7.17 -20.24
CA ALA A 671 26.60 -6.17 -20.71
C ALA A 671 25.22 -6.76 -21.01
N ASP A 672 25.16 -7.94 -21.65
CA ASP A 672 23.92 -8.65 -21.96
C ASP A 672 23.20 -9.10 -20.66
N ALA A 673 23.93 -9.57 -19.66
CA ALA A 673 23.36 -9.91 -18.36
C ALA A 673 22.84 -8.68 -17.60
N CYS A 674 23.59 -7.58 -17.66
CA CYS A 674 23.22 -6.29 -17.09
C CYS A 674 21.93 -5.74 -17.71
N GLU A 675 21.77 -5.78 -19.03
CA GLU A 675 20.54 -5.35 -19.73
C GLU A 675 19.31 -6.17 -19.32
N LEU A 676 19.47 -7.49 -19.17
CA LEU A 676 18.37 -8.36 -18.78
C LEU A 676 17.91 -8.16 -17.33
N ILE A 677 18.82 -7.82 -16.42
CA ILE A 677 18.50 -7.64 -15.00
C ILE A 677 18.12 -6.19 -14.66
N HIS A 678 18.55 -5.21 -15.46
CA HIS A 678 18.40 -3.78 -15.23
C HIS A 678 16.98 -3.34 -14.78
N PRO A 679 15.87 -3.81 -15.40
CA PRO A 679 14.52 -3.42 -14.98
C PRO A 679 14.16 -3.81 -13.54
N TYR A 680 14.93 -4.72 -12.94
CA TYR A 680 14.64 -5.35 -11.66
C TYR A 680 15.62 -4.94 -10.56
N VAL A 681 16.64 -4.12 -10.82
CA VAL A 681 17.65 -3.72 -9.83
C VAL A 681 18.04 -2.25 -10.01
N ASP A 682 18.58 -1.63 -8.96
CA ASP A 682 18.96 -0.22 -8.94
C ASP A 682 20.43 -0.01 -9.34
N GLY A 683 21.19 -1.09 -9.44
CA GLY A 683 22.57 -1.09 -9.92
C GLY A 683 23.10 -2.50 -10.19
N VAL A 684 24.25 -2.55 -10.85
CA VAL A 684 24.99 -3.79 -11.09
C VAL A 684 26.40 -3.68 -10.51
N ASP A 685 26.93 -4.78 -9.98
CA ASP A 685 28.27 -4.86 -9.39
C ASP A 685 29.10 -5.96 -10.06
N LEU A 686 30.36 -5.68 -10.39
CA LEU A 686 31.29 -6.68 -10.88
C LEU A 686 32.13 -7.26 -9.73
N ASN A 687 32.05 -8.58 -9.55
CA ASN A 687 32.88 -9.28 -8.59
C ASN A 687 34.32 -9.42 -9.12
N CYS A 688 35.23 -8.66 -8.51
CA CYS A 688 36.68 -8.73 -8.73
C CYS A 688 37.41 -9.33 -7.52
N GLY A 689 36.70 -9.90 -6.54
CA GLY A 689 37.25 -10.19 -5.21
C GLY A 689 37.07 -11.63 -4.70
N CYS A 690 36.29 -12.47 -5.39
CA CYS A 690 36.03 -13.85 -4.96
C CYS A 690 37.33 -14.69 -4.99
N PRO A 691 37.80 -15.24 -3.86
CA PRO A 691 39.06 -16.00 -3.81
C PRO A 691 38.89 -17.48 -4.16
N GLN A 692 37.66 -17.95 -4.41
CA GLN A 692 37.39 -19.38 -4.57
C GLN A 692 38.19 -19.95 -5.77
N PRO A 693 38.83 -21.13 -5.62
CA PRO A 693 39.68 -21.69 -6.68
C PRO A 693 38.98 -21.80 -8.04
N TRP A 694 37.72 -22.23 -8.06
CA TRP A 694 36.94 -22.36 -9.30
C TRP A 694 36.67 -21.00 -9.97
N ALA A 695 36.39 -19.95 -9.20
CA ALA A 695 36.15 -18.61 -9.76
C ALA A 695 37.43 -18.10 -10.43
N TYR A 696 38.59 -18.36 -9.80
CA TYR A 696 39.89 -18.01 -10.36
C TYR A 696 40.22 -18.80 -11.64
N SER A 697 39.90 -20.09 -11.70
CA SER A 697 40.12 -20.91 -12.91
C SER A 697 39.23 -20.51 -14.07
N GLU A 698 38.02 -20.02 -13.79
CA GLU A 698 37.11 -19.43 -14.79
C GLU A 698 37.47 -17.98 -15.15
N HIS A 699 38.62 -17.48 -14.69
CA HIS A 699 39.08 -16.11 -14.92
C HIS A 699 38.09 -15.02 -14.45
N VAL A 700 37.31 -15.29 -13.40
CA VAL A 700 36.41 -14.32 -12.76
C VAL A 700 36.84 -14.07 -11.30
N GLY A 701 36.17 -13.14 -10.59
CA GLY A 701 36.47 -12.86 -9.20
C GLY A 701 37.89 -12.32 -9.01
N SER A 702 38.65 -12.87 -8.05
CA SER A 702 39.99 -12.37 -7.70
C SER A 702 41.05 -12.52 -8.80
N TRP A 703 40.77 -13.24 -9.90
CA TRP A 703 41.62 -13.23 -11.09
C TRP A 703 41.69 -11.82 -11.71
N LEU A 704 40.58 -11.08 -11.68
CA LEU A 704 40.47 -9.72 -12.23
C LEU A 704 41.33 -8.69 -11.48
N LEU A 705 41.79 -8.98 -10.26
CA LEU A 705 42.66 -8.08 -9.49
C LEU A 705 43.93 -7.68 -10.22
N ARG A 706 44.42 -8.55 -11.12
CA ARG A 706 45.64 -8.32 -11.91
C ARG A 706 45.35 -8.10 -13.40
N GLN A 707 44.11 -7.76 -13.72
CA GLN A 707 43.63 -7.58 -15.10
C GLN A 707 42.88 -6.24 -15.23
N PRO A 708 43.54 -5.10 -14.92
CA PRO A 708 42.89 -3.79 -14.89
C PRO A 708 42.23 -3.42 -16.24
N ASP A 709 42.88 -3.71 -17.36
CA ASP A 709 42.31 -3.48 -18.69
C ASP A 709 41.01 -4.27 -18.91
N ARG A 710 40.95 -5.51 -18.41
CA ARG A 710 39.73 -6.33 -18.52
C ARG A 710 38.60 -5.74 -17.68
N VAL A 711 38.91 -5.27 -16.47
CA VAL A 711 37.92 -4.60 -15.59
C VAL A 711 37.40 -3.33 -16.25
N ARG A 712 38.28 -2.51 -16.85
CA ARG A 712 37.88 -1.34 -17.65
C ARG A 712 36.89 -1.73 -18.73
N ASP A 713 37.21 -2.74 -19.52
CA ASP A 713 36.39 -3.13 -20.68
C ASP A 713 35.02 -3.67 -20.23
N LEU A 714 34.96 -4.44 -19.14
CA LEU A 714 33.71 -4.91 -18.53
C LEU A 714 32.84 -3.74 -18.06
N VAL A 715 33.40 -2.83 -17.26
CA VAL A 715 32.68 -1.66 -16.73
C VAL A 715 32.15 -0.78 -17.86
N ARG A 716 32.99 -0.46 -18.85
CA ARG A 716 32.58 0.37 -20.00
C ARG A 716 31.51 -0.30 -20.84
N ALA A 717 31.62 -1.61 -21.10
CA ALA A 717 30.58 -2.32 -21.84
C ALA A 717 29.21 -2.28 -21.15
N ALA A 718 29.17 -2.40 -19.81
CA ALA A 718 27.92 -2.24 -19.06
C ALA A 718 27.41 -0.78 -19.10
N LYS A 719 28.28 0.21 -18.94
CA LYS A 719 27.92 1.64 -19.03
C LYS A 719 27.42 2.05 -20.41
N ASP A 720 28.06 1.57 -21.47
CA ASP A 720 27.65 1.84 -22.85
C ASP A 720 26.29 1.21 -23.16
N ARG A 721 25.97 0.06 -22.55
CA ARG A 721 24.68 -0.62 -22.71
C ARG A 721 23.55 0.02 -21.89
N LEU A 722 23.83 0.35 -20.63
CA LEU A 722 22.81 0.80 -19.67
C LEU A 722 22.68 2.32 -19.56
N GLY A 723 23.63 3.06 -20.15
CA GLY A 723 23.76 4.50 -19.99
C GLY A 723 24.77 4.87 -18.89
N TRP A 724 25.53 5.93 -19.14
CA TRP A 724 26.64 6.34 -18.28
C TRP A 724 26.20 6.79 -16.86
N GLY A 725 24.93 7.21 -16.73
CA GLY A 725 24.31 7.57 -15.44
C GLY A 725 23.83 6.38 -14.60
N TYR A 726 23.73 5.16 -15.15
CA TYR A 726 23.30 3.99 -14.40
C TYR A 726 24.41 3.45 -13.48
N SER A 727 24.08 2.95 -12.29
CA SER A 727 25.08 2.54 -11.30
C SER A 727 25.77 1.23 -11.69
N VAL A 728 27.09 1.29 -11.93
CA VAL A 728 27.95 0.13 -12.19
C VAL A 728 29.13 0.17 -11.23
N SER A 729 29.13 -0.69 -10.21
CA SER A 729 30.19 -0.75 -9.20
C SER A 729 31.11 -1.96 -9.39
N ILE A 730 32.22 -1.98 -8.65
CA ILE A 730 33.07 -3.16 -8.56
C ILE A 730 33.37 -3.49 -7.10
N LYS A 731 33.51 -4.79 -6.80
CA LYS A 731 33.95 -5.28 -5.49
C LYS A 731 35.28 -6.02 -5.59
N VAL A 732 36.30 -5.46 -4.95
CA VAL A 732 37.70 -5.93 -5.01
C VAL A 732 38.20 -6.49 -3.66
N ARG A 733 39.39 -7.08 -3.71
CA ARG A 733 40.28 -7.36 -2.58
C ARG A 733 41.58 -6.59 -2.78
N VAL A 734 42.31 -6.30 -1.71
CA VAL A 734 43.67 -5.75 -1.81
C VAL A 734 44.64 -6.81 -2.37
N ASP A 735 45.62 -6.42 -3.19
CA ASP A 735 46.73 -7.29 -3.58
C ASP A 735 47.86 -7.23 -2.53
N SER A 736 48.68 -8.28 -2.46
CA SER A 736 49.93 -8.28 -1.70
C SER A 736 50.92 -7.20 -2.17
N ASP A 737 50.86 -6.83 -3.45
CA ASP A 737 51.59 -5.71 -4.03
C ASP A 737 50.63 -4.52 -4.18
N LEU A 738 50.72 -3.55 -3.27
CA LEU A 738 49.84 -2.40 -3.23
C LEU A 738 49.87 -1.56 -4.51
N LYS A 739 50.94 -1.61 -5.31
CA LYS A 739 50.98 -0.92 -6.62
C LYS A 739 49.92 -1.47 -7.58
N ARG A 740 49.60 -2.76 -7.47
CA ARG A 740 48.53 -3.39 -8.27
C ARG A 740 47.16 -2.98 -7.79
N THR A 741 46.97 -2.86 -6.47
CA THR A 741 45.76 -2.26 -5.89
C THR A 741 45.57 -0.85 -6.45
N GLN A 742 46.58 0.02 -6.37
CA GLN A 742 46.53 1.37 -6.93
C GLN A 742 46.14 1.37 -8.41
N GLN A 743 46.84 0.59 -9.25
CA GLN A 743 46.56 0.51 -10.68
C GLN A 743 45.10 0.13 -10.96
N LEU A 744 44.54 -0.83 -10.24
CA LEU A 744 43.16 -1.26 -10.41
C LEU A 744 42.17 -0.18 -9.97
N MET A 745 42.42 0.48 -8.83
CA MET A 745 41.56 1.56 -8.32
C MET A 745 41.51 2.72 -9.32
N GLU A 746 42.67 3.20 -9.79
CA GLU A 746 42.76 4.27 -10.79
C GLU A 746 42.09 3.88 -12.12
N THR A 747 42.26 2.62 -12.55
CA THR A 747 41.63 2.11 -13.77
C THR A 747 40.10 2.07 -13.64
N ALA A 748 39.57 1.66 -12.50
CA ALA A 748 38.13 1.61 -12.24
C ALA A 748 37.50 3.01 -12.23
N VAL A 749 38.18 4.00 -11.65
CA VAL A 749 37.78 5.42 -11.71
C VAL A 749 37.71 5.88 -13.17
N HIS A 750 38.78 5.68 -13.95
CA HIS A 750 38.80 6.08 -15.37
C HIS A 750 37.80 5.31 -16.25
N ALA A 751 37.44 4.09 -15.86
CA ALA A 751 36.42 3.30 -16.56
C ALA A 751 35.00 3.80 -16.32
N GLY A 752 34.80 4.68 -15.33
CA GLY A 752 33.49 5.22 -14.94
C GLY A 752 32.74 4.35 -13.94
N ALA A 753 33.43 3.55 -13.13
CA ALA A 753 32.76 2.86 -12.03
C ALA A 753 32.06 3.87 -11.10
N SER A 754 30.88 3.51 -10.58
CA SER A 754 30.04 4.37 -9.75
C SER A 754 30.41 4.37 -8.27
N TYR A 755 31.02 3.28 -7.77
CA TYR A 755 31.73 3.22 -6.49
C TYR A 755 32.57 1.93 -6.44
N ILE A 756 33.51 1.84 -5.50
CA ILE A 756 34.36 0.65 -5.31
C ILE A 756 34.21 0.10 -3.90
N THR A 757 33.90 -1.19 -3.76
CA THR A 757 33.96 -1.88 -2.47
C THR A 757 35.30 -2.59 -2.31
N VAL A 758 36.04 -2.30 -1.24
CA VAL A 758 37.37 -2.87 -0.99
C VAL A 758 37.33 -3.81 0.22
N HIS A 759 37.62 -5.09 -0.02
CA HIS A 759 37.87 -6.04 1.06
C HIS A 759 39.37 -6.03 1.44
N GLY A 760 39.70 -5.69 2.69
CA GLY A 760 41.07 -5.53 3.19
C GLY A 760 41.86 -6.83 3.42
N ARG A 761 41.57 -7.90 2.70
CA ARG A 761 42.35 -9.16 2.74
C ARG A 761 42.77 -9.50 1.33
N THR A 762 43.96 -10.05 1.18
CA THR A 762 44.43 -10.61 -0.09
C THR A 762 43.66 -11.86 -0.47
N ARG A 763 43.82 -12.33 -1.71
CA ARG A 763 43.22 -13.58 -2.19
C ARG A 763 43.58 -14.78 -1.32
N GLN A 764 44.83 -14.84 -0.84
CA GLN A 764 45.37 -15.99 -0.10
C GLN A 764 45.04 -15.95 1.40
N GLN A 765 44.60 -14.80 1.92
CA GLN A 765 44.25 -14.63 3.32
C GLN A 765 42.87 -15.22 3.62
N ALA A 766 42.86 -16.20 4.53
CA ALA A 766 41.65 -16.78 5.08
C ALA A 766 40.87 -15.76 5.93
N SER A 767 39.60 -16.07 6.19
CA SER A 767 38.70 -15.21 6.97
C SER A 767 39.04 -15.12 8.47
N THR A 768 39.98 -15.95 8.94
CA THR A 768 40.56 -15.95 10.29
C THR A 768 41.69 -14.93 10.45
N VAL A 769 42.32 -14.52 9.36
CA VAL A 769 43.32 -13.43 9.38
C VAL A 769 42.57 -12.11 9.54
N PRO A 770 42.92 -11.21 10.47
CA PRO A 770 42.26 -9.91 10.58
C PRO A 770 42.28 -9.11 9.28
N VAL A 771 41.24 -8.29 9.05
CA VAL A 771 41.21 -7.35 7.92
C VAL A 771 42.31 -6.29 8.06
N ASN A 772 42.99 -5.96 6.96
CA ASN A 772 44.02 -4.92 6.91
C ASN A 772 43.36 -3.57 6.60
N LEU A 773 42.96 -2.84 7.66
CA LEU A 773 42.38 -1.49 7.54
C LEU A 773 43.33 -0.48 6.89
N PRO A 774 44.65 -0.46 7.19
CA PRO A 774 45.60 0.39 6.47
C PRO A 774 45.62 0.16 4.95
N ALA A 775 45.49 -1.08 4.49
CA ALA A 775 45.43 -1.37 3.05
C ALA A 775 44.12 -0.90 2.40
N ILE A 776 43.01 -0.86 3.16
CA ILE A 776 41.75 -0.25 2.70
C ILE A 776 41.92 1.28 2.63
N SER A 777 42.52 1.90 3.65
CA SER A 777 42.83 3.35 3.64
C SER A 777 43.68 3.73 2.44
N PHE A 778 44.74 2.95 2.16
CA PHE A 778 45.57 3.14 0.98
C PHE A 778 44.77 3.05 -0.33
N ALA A 779 43.89 2.04 -0.46
CA ALA A 779 43.03 1.91 -1.65
C ALA A 779 42.07 3.10 -1.79
N ARG A 780 41.55 3.64 -0.69
CA ARG A 780 40.74 4.86 -0.67
C ARG A 780 41.53 6.08 -1.08
N GLU A 781 42.78 6.22 -0.65
CA GLU A 781 43.65 7.33 -1.08
C GLU A 781 43.94 7.29 -2.58
N CYS A 782 44.01 6.10 -3.18
CA CYS A 782 44.26 5.93 -4.61
C CYS A 782 43.16 6.53 -5.51
N VAL A 783 41.92 6.68 -5.02
CA VAL A 783 40.82 7.26 -5.80
C VAL A 783 40.70 8.78 -5.66
N LYS A 784 41.57 9.42 -4.86
CA LYS A 784 41.72 10.89 -4.73
C LYS A 784 40.44 11.70 -4.47
N GLY A 785 39.37 11.05 -4.01
CA GLY A 785 38.05 11.66 -3.82
C GLY A 785 37.18 11.71 -5.09
N ASP A 786 37.68 11.22 -6.22
CA ASP A 786 36.93 11.14 -7.49
C ASP A 786 35.81 10.10 -7.43
N LEU A 787 35.92 9.14 -6.51
CA LEU A 787 34.99 8.04 -6.35
C LEU A 787 34.86 7.61 -4.88
N SER A 788 33.69 7.10 -4.50
CA SER A 788 33.45 6.65 -3.13
C SER A 788 33.91 5.21 -2.95
N VAL A 789 34.41 4.93 -1.75
CA VAL A 789 34.93 3.64 -1.37
C VAL A 789 34.15 3.07 -0.20
N VAL A 790 33.78 1.80 -0.32
CA VAL A 790 33.07 1.05 0.72
C VAL A 790 34.05 0.08 1.36
N ALA A 791 34.31 0.23 2.66
CA ALA A 791 35.15 -0.68 3.42
C ALA A 791 34.41 -2.01 3.67
N ASN A 792 35.10 -3.14 3.50
CA ASN A 792 34.53 -4.45 3.75
C ASN A 792 35.50 -5.38 4.50
N GLY A 793 34.99 -6.03 5.53
CA GLY A 793 35.71 -7.02 6.34
C GLY A 793 35.57 -6.73 7.83
N ASP A 794 35.29 -7.76 8.60
CA ASP A 794 35.25 -7.77 10.08
C ASP A 794 34.31 -6.73 10.74
N ALA A 795 33.25 -6.39 10.03
CA ALA A 795 32.12 -5.61 10.52
C ALA A 795 31.12 -6.48 11.31
N TRP A 796 31.28 -6.61 12.64
CA TRP A 796 30.41 -7.45 13.50
C TRP A 796 29.48 -6.69 14.43
N SER A 797 29.71 -5.39 14.67
CA SER A 797 28.80 -4.53 15.44
C SER A 797 28.70 -3.13 14.85
N ALA A 798 27.68 -2.37 15.27
CA ALA A 798 27.53 -0.97 14.90
C ALA A 798 28.77 -0.13 15.28
N THR A 799 29.32 -0.35 16.48
CA THR A 799 30.53 0.33 16.95
C THR A 799 31.76 -0.02 16.12
N GLU A 800 31.95 -1.29 15.78
CA GLU A 800 33.07 -1.70 14.92
C GLU A 800 32.98 -1.09 13.52
N ASN A 801 31.77 -0.94 12.97
CA ASN A 801 31.58 -0.26 11.69
C ASN A 801 32.04 1.19 11.74
N GLU A 802 31.72 1.91 12.81
CA GLU A 802 32.18 3.29 13.01
C GLU A 802 33.70 3.37 13.10
N VAL A 803 34.33 2.41 13.79
CA VAL A 803 35.80 2.31 13.88
C VAL A 803 36.41 2.03 12.51
N ILE A 804 35.92 1.03 11.77
CA ILE A 804 36.38 0.69 10.42
C ILE A 804 36.30 1.91 9.51
N ARG A 805 35.16 2.61 9.53
CA ARG A 805 34.96 3.81 8.71
C ARG A 805 35.96 4.91 9.08
N ARG A 806 36.11 5.20 10.37
CA ARG A 806 37.04 6.23 10.86
C ARG A 806 38.49 5.91 10.50
N GLU A 807 38.92 4.66 10.63
CA GLU A 807 40.31 4.26 10.40
C GLU A 807 40.66 4.14 8.90
N THR A 808 39.68 3.77 8.07
CA THR A 808 39.90 3.61 6.63
C THR A 808 39.63 4.89 5.83
N GLY A 809 38.96 5.88 6.44
CA GLY A 809 38.50 7.08 5.74
C GLY A 809 37.47 6.81 4.63
N CYS A 810 36.92 5.59 4.56
CA CYS A 810 35.90 5.21 3.58
C CYS A 810 34.55 5.85 3.94
N GLU A 811 33.72 6.07 2.93
CA GLU A 811 32.43 6.74 3.09
C GLU A 811 31.39 5.81 3.76
N SER A 812 31.45 4.50 3.44
CA SER A 812 30.46 3.49 3.86
C SER A 812 31.13 2.17 4.28
N VAL A 813 30.39 1.33 5.03
CA VAL A 813 30.84 -0.02 5.43
C VAL A 813 29.85 -1.08 4.93
N MET A 814 30.42 -2.19 4.45
CA MET A 814 29.68 -3.37 4.02
C MET A 814 29.95 -4.55 4.97
N SER A 815 28.90 -5.18 5.49
CA SER A 815 29.00 -6.38 6.32
C SER A 815 28.50 -7.64 5.59
N ALA A 816 29.15 -8.77 5.90
CA ALA A 816 28.80 -10.09 5.37
C ALA A 816 28.48 -11.05 6.52
N ARG A 817 29.54 -11.58 7.17
CA ARG A 817 29.40 -12.53 8.28
C ARG A 817 28.73 -11.92 9.51
N GLY A 818 28.95 -10.63 9.79
CA GLY A 818 28.26 -9.92 10.86
C GLY A 818 26.75 -9.96 10.66
N LEU A 819 26.26 -9.66 9.46
CA LEU A 819 24.83 -9.75 9.15
C LEU A 819 24.29 -11.19 9.14
N LEU A 820 25.09 -12.20 8.74
CA LEU A 820 24.66 -13.60 8.86
C LEU A 820 24.45 -14.00 10.33
N ALA A 821 25.36 -13.57 11.20
CA ALA A 821 25.28 -13.84 12.63
C ALA A 821 24.18 -13.01 13.31
N ASN A 822 23.99 -11.76 12.85
CA ASN A 822 23.01 -10.82 13.38
C ASN A 822 22.46 -9.91 12.25
N PRO A 823 21.30 -10.25 11.66
CA PRO A 823 20.67 -9.45 10.61
C PRO A 823 20.28 -8.05 11.06
N ALA A 824 20.11 -7.83 12.38
CA ALA A 824 19.74 -6.55 12.97
C ALA A 824 20.94 -5.70 13.43
N LEU A 825 22.16 -6.11 13.07
CA LEU A 825 23.42 -5.47 13.45
C LEU A 825 23.44 -3.96 13.18
N PHE A 826 22.90 -3.54 12.02
CA PHE A 826 22.94 -2.14 11.60
C PHE A 826 21.91 -1.26 12.30
N SER A 827 20.88 -1.84 12.91
CA SER A 827 19.94 -1.17 13.82
C SER A 827 20.44 -1.11 15.27
N GLY A 828 21.71 -1.46 15.52
CA GLY A 828 22.35 -1.31 16.84
C GLY A 828 22.13 -2.47 17.81
N TYR A 829 21.59 -3.60 17.35
CA TYR A 829 21.45 -4.79 18.18
C TYR A 829 22.79 -5.52 18.31
N GLU A 830 23.16 -5.89 19.54
CA GLU A 830 24.37 -6.67 19.82
C GLU A 830 24.22 -8.16 19.44
N LEU A 831 23.00 -8.70 19.56
CA LEU A 831 22.64 -10.08 19.20
C LEU A 831 21.36 -10.10 18.37
N THR A 832 21.15 -11.16 17.59
CA THR A 832 19.91 -11.33 16.82
C THR A 832 18.68 -11.32 17.74
N PRO A 833 17.74 -10.37 17.54
CA PRO A 833 16.45 -10.39 18.21
C PRO A 833 15.64 -11.62 17.85
N MET A 834 14.81 -12.12 18.77
CA MET A 834 13.92 -13.26 18.48
C MET A 834 12.94 -12.95 17.36
N SER A 835 12.41 -11.72 17.34
CA SER A 835 11.52 -11.23 16.27
C SER A 835 12.19 -11.28 14.89
N THR A 836 13.50 -11.06 14.80
CA THR A 836 14.27 -11.18 13.56
C THR A 836 14.35 -12.63 13.08
N ILE A 837 14.45 -13.59 14.00
CA ILE A 837 14.45 -15.02 13.67
C ILE A 837 13.06 -15.45 13.19
N GLN A 838 12.00 -15.02 13.87
CA GLN A 838 10.61 -15.24 13.47
C GLN A 838 10.34 -14.68 12.07
N GLU A 839 10.76 -13.44 11.81
CA GLU A 839 10.58 -12.81 10.51
C GLU A 839 11.36 -13.56 9.42
N PHE A 840 12.57 -14.03 9.71
CA PHE A 840 13.30 -14.87 8.76
C PHE A 840 12.61 -16.21 8.48
N VAL A 841 12.00 -16.84 9.49
CA VAL A 841 11.21 -18.07 9.30
C VAL A 841 10.04 -17.80 8.35
N LYS A 842 9.30 -16.71 8.59
CA LYS A 842 8.18 -16.27 7.75
C LYS A 842 8.63 -15.98 6.31
N LEU A 843 9.64 -15.14 6.12
CA LEU A 843 10.17 -14.79 4.80
C LEU A 843 10.75 -16.02 4.08
N GLY A 844 11.48 -16.87 4.81
CA GLY A 844 12.11 -18.07 4.28
C GLY A 844 11.11 -19.12 3.83
N THR A 845 9.98 -19.26 4.53
CA THR A 845 8.89 -20.16 4.12
C THR A 845 8.05 -19.57 2.99
N ASN A 846 7.64 -18.30 3.11
CA ASN A 846 6.80 -17.61 2.11
C ASN A 846 7.45 -17.54 0.72
N TYR A 847 8.76 -17.25 0.66
CA TYR A 847 9.48 -17.20 -0.61
C TYR A 847 10.09 -18.55 -1.04
N GLY A 848 9.86 -19.63 -0.29
CA GLY A 848 10.32 -20.98 -0.66
C GLY A 848 11.85 -21.16 -0.62
N LEU A 849 12.52 -20.67 0.43
CA LEU A 849 13.97 -20.86 0.59
C LEU A 849 14.29 -22.34 0.80
N VAL A 850 15.23 -22.87 0.00
CA VAL A 850 15.67 -24.26 0.13
C VAL A 850 16.17 -24.57 1.54
N PHE A 851 15.78 -25.73 2.06
CA PHE A 851 15.97 -26.13 3.46
C PHE A 851 17.41 -25.94 3.97
N ALA A 852 18.42 -26.36 3.19
CA ALA A 852 19.81 -26.25 3.61
C ALA A 852 20.27 -24.80 3.87
N LEU A 853 19.71 -23.83 3.13
CA LEU A 853 20.02 -22.41 3.36
C LEU A 853 19.20 -21.85 4.53
N PHE A 854 17.91 -22.20 4.58
CA PHE A 854 17.03 -21.85 5.69
C PHE A 854 17.61 -22.29 7.03
N HIS A 855 17.98 -23.57 7.15
CA HIS A 855 18.63 -24.16 8.31
C HIS A 855 19.89 -23.41 8.71
N ARG A 856 20.76 -23.13 7.75
CA ARG A 856 22.05 -22.53 8.03
C ARG A 856 21.96 -21.07 8.43
N HIS A 857 21.01 -20.31 7.89
CA HIS A 857 20.74 -18.95 8.34
C HIS A 857 20.27 -18.91 9.79
N ILE A 858 19.31 -19.76 10.17
CA ILE A 858 18.84 -19.89 11.56
C ILE A 858 20.01 -20.31 12.47
N ALA A 859 20.84 -21.26 12.03
CA ALA A 859 22.02 -21.70 12.77
C ALA A 859 23.00 -20.55 13.07
N TYR A 860 23.23 -19.65 12.11
CA TYR A 860 24.06 -18.47 12.31
C TYR A 860 23.43 -17.48 13.29
N MET A 861 22.13 -17.21 13.15
CA MET A 861 21.39 -16.31 14.04
C MET A 861 21.33 -16.79 15.50
N LEU A 862 21.35 -18.12 15.71
CA LEU A 862 21.32 -18.77 17.02
C LEU A 862 22.70 -19.11 17.58
N GLU A 863 23.79 -18.85 16.86
CA GLU A 863 25.11 -19.42 17.23
C GLU A 863 25.54 -19.08 18.67
N SER A 864 25.30 -17.85 19.13
CA SER A 864 25.60 -17.38 20.49
C SER A 864 24.57 -17.82 21.54
N ARG A 865 23.45 -18.44 21.13
CA ARG A 865 22.33 -18.82 21.98
C ARG A 865 22.22 -20.32 22.23
N PHE A 866 23.05 -21.16 21.59
CA PHE A 866 23.07 -22.58 21.90
C PHE A 866 23.62 -22.81 23.34
N PRO A 867 22.82 -23.36 24.26
CA PRO A 867 23.22 -23.54 25.66
C PRO A 867 24.30 -24.61 25.84
N SER A 868 24.47 -25.50 24.85
CA SER A 868 25.50 -26.53 24.86
C SER A 868 25.88 -27.01 23.47
N LYS A 869 27.03 -27.70 23.36
CA LYS A 869 27.45 -28.38 22.13
C LYS A 869 26.45 -29.46 21.71
N SER A 870 25.80 -30.13 22.67
CA SER A 870 24.77 -31.13 22.40
C SER A 870 23.55 -30.51 21.73
N GLU A 871 23.13 -29.32 22.18
CA GLU A 871 21.98 -28.61 21.59
C GLU A 871 22.28 -28.13 20.17
N ARG A 872 23.49 -27.63 19.92
CA ARG A 872 23.94 -27.30 18.56
C ARG A 872 23.96 -28.53 17.65
N THR A 873 24.34 -29.69 18.19
CA THR A 873 24.35 -30.97 17.45
C THR A 873 22.94 -31.43 17.13
N LEU A 874 22.01 -31.31 18.10
CA LEU A 874 20.59 -31.58 17.89
C LEU A 874 20.01 -30.70 16.78
N PHE A 875 20.20 -29.37 16.86
CA PHE A 875 19.73 -28.45 15.82
C PHE A 875 20.31 -28.81 14.44
N SER A 876 21.59 -29.17 14.39
CA SER A 876 22.27 -29.56 13.14
C SER A 876 21.74 -30.87 12.55
N SER A 877 21.06 -31.71 13.35
CA SER A 877 20.47 -32.97 12.91
C SER A 877 19.07 -32.83 12.30
N LEU A 878 18.46 -31.65 12.40
CA LEU A 878 17.14 -31.37 11.82
C LEU A 878 17.20 -31.42 10.29
N THR A 879 16.18 -31.99 9.66
CA THR A 879 16.17 -32.31 8.21
C THR A 879 15.03 -31.67 7.42
N SER A 880 14.16 -30.90 8.07
CA SER A 880 13.02 -30.23 7.42
C SER A 880 12.73 -28.86 8.03
N HIS A 881 12.07 -27.97 7.27
CA HIS A 881 11.61 -26.67 7.78
C HIS A 881 10.71 -26.82 9.01
N ALA A 882 9.78 -27.79 8.96
CA ALA A 882 8.91 -28.12 10.10
C ALA A 882 9.72 -28.52 11.34
N GLY A 883 10.75 -29.36 11.20
CA GLY A 883 11.58 -29.75 12.34
C GLY A 883 12.36 -28.59 12.96
N ILE A 884 12.73 -27.57 12.17
CA ILE A 884 13.29 -26.32 12.71
C ILE A 884 12.24 -25.51 13.43
N ILE A 885 11.05 -25.38 12.84
CA ILE A 885 9.92 -24.66 13.45
C ILE A 885 9.56 -25.27 14.81
N ASP A 886 9.35 -26.59 14.86
CA ASP A 886 9.07 -27.35 16.09
C ASP A 886 10.20 -27.18 17.13
N TYR A 887 11.46 -27.19 16.67
CA TYR A 887 12.61 -26.93 17.54
C TYR A 887 12.54 -25.50 18.12
N LEU A 888 12.26 -24.48 17.31
CA LEU A 888 12.20 -23.09 17.78
C LEU A 888 11.03 -22.87 18.75
N GLU A 889 9.87 -23.46 18.46
CA GLU A 889 8.67 -23.38 19.30
C GLU A 889 8.89 -24.05 20.65
N SER A 890 9.45 -25.27 20.67
CA SER A 890 9.69 -26.02 21.90
C SER A 890 10.74 -25.43 22.84
N ARG A 891 11.41 -24.34 22.44
CA ARG A 891 12.35 -23.57 23.28
C ARG A 891 11.89 -22.13 23.53
N ASP A 892 10.65 -21.78 23.17
CA ASP A 892 10.11 -20.42 23.22
C ASP A 892 10.96 -19.40 22.43
N ILE A 893 11.69 -19.86 21.42
CA ILE A 893 12.59 -19.03 20.58
C ILE A 893 11.80 -18.38 19.43
N ALA A 894 10.68 -18.99 19.01
CA ALA A 894 9.73 -18.40 18.07
C ALA A 894 8.34 -19.03 18.26
N CYS A 895 7.33 -18.27 18.66
CA CYS A 895 5.93 -18.66 18.40
C CYS A 895 5.61 -18.32 16.95
N ILE A 896 5.19 -19.30 16.16
CA ILE A 896 4.78 -19.11 14.76
C ILE A 896 3.27 -19.31 14.70
N TYR A 897 2.52 -18.34 15.21
CA TYR A 897 1.08 -18.20 15.00
C TYR A 897 0.73 -16.73 14.80
#